data_AF-A0A4R5LYU3-F1
#
_entry.id   AF-A0A4R5LYU3-F1
#
_cell.length_a   1.000
_cell.length_b   1.000
_cell.length_c   1.000
_cell.angle_alpha   90.00
_cell.angle_beta   90.00
_cell.angle_gamma   90.00
#
_symmetry.space_group_name_H-M   'P 1'
#
loop_
_entity.id
_entity.type
_entity.pdbx_description
1 polymer ?
#
loop_
_entity_poly.entity_id
_entity_poly.type
_entity_poly.pdbx_seq_one_letter_code
_entity_poly.pdbx_strand_id
1 'polypeptide(L)'
;TNHLALDDTENRQQAQLASDRGKSSLSLGYITRIEGNAGRQDARGEGFELRSDRWGALRAALGLLLTTFGREKAAGKAKDMGETHSHLTEARGIHEELAQSAQKHGAQEATDNQTDVTRAIKDANAALRGKEGGEFPEFDNPDIVISSAANVHTAAECSTHIASRENTALTAGGDVAIAAKSLFVSVRRVVSFFAYKSMSFIARELVRIESRLNGIDMTARGDITQTSTDGVIRLTARQCVEIKVENTTVRFTPQGIFTYTDGQYLVHAANHATDDPQAPPVQFPVTSENPGKLAAHHVLVESGGGFPVPNQPYRLTLDDGQIIQGVTNELGEMQMATSNVVSFGMIELLSQTNPEQIIGIAQTTVYEQADVAMPAVEVAAQRTTTVGGKTISTPPTNTTSQGKPATYMGCDPLNFGLRTYQFLSGGKADDPKYLFVGKIQYPVAKAYTKAMKSALTGMDWVGLSGKSSDAVNDAVKPVVRGAILAALQYGSFGLPVRAMPKIIVAGPDQWDDFGMKSDYNGCFHNPTWALVINKNRIDHIATNEIAISKMTDETIKKSAVFDNHARMQTISNTMYHEARHCQQKFWMLSLYHSNPSDYEKLKEFVVFQEINVAKNILLCAQTTPFPNNDLVRIGVHRMLMFDYYWTIMGNKDKSGYEFLANDQEAVEAEICKLLNVTSEVARKMADHETGYRSQLHEEDAFSCGDLVDSYWSNDKSDPDSMRNPGSCTREYLKTINAIGGGANA
;
A
#
# COMPACT_ATOMS: atom_id res chain seq x y z
N THR A 1 -16.30 -49.61 -33.46
CA THR A 1 -16.97 -50.92 -33.35
C THR A 1 -17.42 -51.14 -31.92
N ASN A 2 -18.31 -52.11 -31.72
CA ASN A 2 -18.61 -52.67 -30.41
C ASN A 2 -18.18 -54.13 -30.44
N HIS A 3 -17.64 -54.65 -29.35
CA HIS A 3 -17.28 -56.06 -29.26
C HIS A 3 -17.51 -56.63 -27.87
N LEU A 4 -17.75 -57.94 -27.86
CA LEU A 4 -17.73 -58.79 -26.68
C LEU A 4 -16.65 -59.84 -26.95
N ALA A 5 -15.63 -59.90 -26.10
CA ALA A 5 -14.56 -60.88 -26.17
C ALA A 5 -14.59 -61.77 -24.92
N LEU A 6 -14.59 -63.08 -25.12
CA LEU A 6 -14.42 -64.10 -24.09
C LEU A 6 -13.15 -64.86 -24.44
N ASP A 7 -12.16 -64.81 -23.56
CA ASP A 7 -10.83 -65.37 -23.75
C ASP A 7 -10.59 -66.44 -22.69
N ASP A 8 -10.60 -67.70 -23.11
CA ASP A 8 -10.41 -68.87 -22.24
C ASP A 8 -8.94 -69.33 -22.17
N THR A 9 -7.98 -68.42 -22.42
CA THR A 9 -6.56 -68.76 -22.23
C THR A 9 -6.33 -69.27 -20.81
N GLU A 10 -5.71 -70.44 -20.70
CA GLU A 10 -5.50 -71.12 -19.42
C GLU A 10 -4.77 -70.20 -18.41
N ASN A 11 -5.35 -70.06 -17.21
CA ASN A 11 -4.89 -69.17 -16.12
C ASN A 11 -4.84 -67.68 -16.48
N ARG A 12 -5.46 -67.27 -17.58
CA ARG A 12 -5.54 -65.87 -18.05
C ARG A 12 -6.91 -65.56 -18.61
N GLN A 13 -7.95 -66.09 -17.98
CA GLN A 13 -9.32 -65.92 -18.46
C GLN A 13 -9.69 -64.43 -18.43
N GLN A 14 -10.28 -63.94 -19.52
CA GLN A 14 -10.74 -62.56 -19.66
C GLN A 14 -12.13 -62.50 -20.28
N ALA A 15 -12.99 -61.65 -19.74
CA ALA A 15 -14.22 -61.24 -20.40
C ALA A 15 -14.21 -59.71 -20.60
N GLN A 16 -14.50 -59.23 -21.81
CA GLN A 16 -14.53 -57.80 -22.12
C GLN A 16 -15.74 -57.42 -22.96
N LEU A 17 -16.52 -56.46 -22.48
CA LEU A 17 -17.54 -55.74 -23.27
C LEU A 17 -17.01 -54.32 -23.56
N ALA A 18 -16.89 -53.95 -24.82
CA ALA A 18 -16.29 -52.67 -25.21
C ALA A 18 -17.02 -51.97 -26.36
N SER A 19 -16.94 -50.64 -26.34
CA SER A 19 -17.35 -49.73 -27.41
C SER A 19 -16.23 -48.75 -27.72
N ASP A 20 -15.89 -48.60 -28.99
CA ASP A 20 -14.90 -47.60 -29.44
C ASP A 20 -15.26 -46.17 -29.05
N ARG A 21 -16.56 -45.89 -28.79
CA ARG A 21 -17.01 -44.57 -28.40
C ARG A 21 -16.49 -44.22 -27.00
N GLY A 22 -15.50 -43.32 -26.96
CA GLY A 22 -14.80 -42.96 -25.73
C GLY A 22 -14.05 -44.14 -25.13
N LYS A 23 -13.75 -45.18 -25.94
CA LYS A 23 -13.09 -46.40 -25.51
C LYS A 23 -13.69 -46.93 -24.20
N SER A 24 -15.02 -47.03 -24.18
CA SER A 24 -15.79 -47.39 -22.99
C SER A 24 -15.86 -48.91 -22.87
N SER A 25 -15.44 -49.47 -21.73
CA SER A 25 -15.40 -50.93 -21.56
C SER A 25 -15.56 -51.40 -20.12
N LEU A 26 -16.11 -52.62 -19.98
CA LEU A 26 -16.02 -53.45 -18.77
C LEU A 26 -15.12 -54.65 -19.09
N SER A 27 -14.00 -54.79 -18.37
CA SER A 27 -13.09 -55.94 -18.48
C SER A 27 -13.01 -56.68 -17.15
N LEU A 28 -13.04 -58.02 -17.17
CA LEU A 28 -12.99 -58.90 -16.01
C LEU A 28 -11.88 -59.96 -16.19
N GLY A 29 -11.19 -60.34 -15.13
CA GLY A 29 -10.16 -61.38 -15.13
C GLY A 29 -8.76 -60.83 -15.45
N TYR A 30 -8.03 -61.50 -16.35
CA TYR A 30 -6.69 -61.10 -16.79
C TYR A 30 -6.80 -60.05 -17.91
N ILE A 31 -6.75 -58.76 -17.57
CA ILE A 31 -7.10 -57.66 -18.48
C ILE A 31 -5.96 -57.40 -19.47
N THR A 32 -6.12 -57.88 -20.70
CA THR A 32 -5.28 -57.50 -21.85
C THR A 32 -5.98 -56.45 -22.72
N ARG A 33 -5.19 -55.65 -23.45
CA ARG A 33 -5.72 -54.77 -24.48
C ARG A 33 -6.19 -55.60 -25.68
N ILE A 34 -7.45 -55.41 -26.08
CA ILE A 34 -8.07 -56.06 -27.25
C ILE A 34 -8.72 -54.95 -28.09
N GLU A 35 -8.03 -54.55 -29.16
CA GLU A 35 -8.41 -53.41 -30.00
C GLU A 35 -8.78 -53.89 -31.41
N GLY A 36 -10.07 -53.71 -31.77
CA GLY A 36 -10.59 -54.13 -33.06
C GLY A 36 -10.30 -55.60 -33.38
N ASN A 37 -9.56 -55.83 -34.46
CA ASN A 37 -9.25 -57.18 -34.96
C ASN A 37 -7.79 -57.58 -34.70
N ALA A 38 -7.02 -56.79 -33.95
CA ALA A 38 -5.59 -57.00 -33.75
C ALA A 38 -5.26 -58.12 -32.75
N GLY A 39 -6.28 -58.72 -32.12
CA GLY A 39 -6.11 -59.75 -31.10
C GLY A 39 -5.57 -59.20 -29.78
N ARG A 40 -5.00 -60.10 -28.96
CA ARG A 40 -4.43 -59.78 -27.65
C ARG A 40 -3.19 -58.91 -27.81
N GLN A 41 -3.12 -57.85 -27.03
CA GLN A 41 -1.96 -56.96 -26.92
C GLN A 41 -1.45 -56.95 -25.47
N ASP A 42 -0.88 -55.84 -25.02
CA ASP A 42 -0.25 -55.72 -23.72
C ASP A 42 -1.21 -56.02 -22.55
N ALA A 43 -0.69 -56.71 -21.53
CA ALA A 43 -1.37 -56.89 -20.25
C ALA A 43 -1.47 -55.54 -19.52
N ARG A 44 -2.65 -55.25 -18.94
CA ARG A 44 -2.98 -53.99 -18.27
C ARG A 44 -3.31 -54.15 -16.78
N GLY A 45 -3.62 -55.36 -16.33
CA GLY A 45 -3.87 -55.66 -14.92
C GLY A 45 -4.70 -56.92 -14.71
N GLU A 46 -5.03 -57.21 -13.46
CA GLU A 46 -5.92 -58.32 -13.06
C GLU A 46 -7.05 -57.78 -12.17
N GLY A 47 -8.24 -58.36 -12.29
CA GLY A 47 -9.43 -57.99 -11.50
C GLY A 47 -10.57 -57.51 -12.39
N PHE A 48 -11.06 -56.29 -12.15
CA PHE A 48 -12.06 -55.67 -13.01
C PHE A 48 -11.67 -54.22 -13.34
N GLU A 49 -11.99 -53.79 -14.56
CA GLU A 49 -11.86 -52.39 -14.99
C GLU A 49 -13.18 -51.94 -15.64
N LEU A 50 -13.76 -50.87 -15.10
CA LEU A 50 -14.79 -50.09 -15.76
C LEU A 50 -14.18 -48.75 -16.18
N ARG A 51 -14.02 -48.53 -17.49
CA ARG A 51 -13.36 -47.33 -18.05
C ARG A 51 -14.20 -46.64 -19.11
N SER A 52 -14.02 -45.32 -19.24
CA SER A 52 -14.50 -44.49 -20.35
C SER A 52 -13.72 -43.18 -20.38
N ASP A 53 -13.46 -42.65 -21.58
CA ASP A 53 -12.97 -41.29 -21.80
C ASP A 53 -14.14 -40.26 -21.76
N ARG A 54 -15.35 -40.72 -21.46
CA ARG A 54 -16.57 -39.90 -21.27
C ARG A 54 -17.02 -40.00 -19.80
N TRP A 55 -18.22 -39.52 -19.49
CA TRP A 55 -18.77 -39.57 -18.14
C TRP A 55 -19.03 -41.00 -17.65
N GLY A 56 -18.72 -41.27 -16.39
CA GLY A 56 -19.14 -42.46 -15.66
C GLY A 56 -20.23 -42.14 -14.65
N ALA A 57 -21.22 -43.02 -14.50
CA ALA A 57 -22.25 -42.89 -13.47
C ALA A 57 -22.52 -44.27 -12.83
N LEU A 58 -22.38 -44.34 -11.51
CA LEU A 58 -22.82 -45.46 -10.68
C LEU A 58 -24.04 -45.00 -9.89
N ARG A 59 -25.18 -45.67 -10.06
CA ARG A 59 -26.45 -45.29 -9.40
C ARG A 59 -27.12 -46.54 -8.84
N ALA A 60 -27.35 -46.55 -7.54
CA ALA A 60 -28.08 -47.60 -6.84
C ALA A 60 -29.13 -46.97 -5.93
N ALA A 61 -30.41 -47.19 -6.23
CA ALA A 61 -31.53 -46.50 -5.56
C ALA A 61 -31.76 -46.97 -4.10
N LEU A 62 -31.13 -48.08 -3.71
CA LEU A 62 -31.25 -48.71 -2.39
C LEU A 62 -29.92 -48.72 -1.63
N GLY A 63 -28.92 -47.96 -2.09
CA GLY A 63 -27.60 -47.86 -1.45
C GLY A 63 -26.45 -48.49 -2.26
N LEU A 64 -25.22 -48.13 -1.91
CA LEU A 64 -23.98 -48.53 -2.62
C LEU A 64 -22.87 -48.86 -1.61
N LEU A 65 -22.30 -50.07 -1.71
CA LEU A 65 -21.12 -50.51 -0.95
C LEU A 65 -19.88 -50.49 -1.85
N LEU A 66 -18.85 -49.75 -1.45
CA LEU A 66 -17.52 -49.75 -2.07
C LEU A 66 -16.51 -50.20 -1.01
N THR A 67 -15.95 -51.40 -1.17
CA THR A 67 -15.12 -52.01 -0.13
C THR A 67 -13.92 -52.77 -0.69
N THR A 68 -12.83 -52.82 0.09
CA THR A 68 -11.69 -53.71 -0.14
C THR A 68 -11.69 -54.93 0.79
N PHE A 69 -12.72 -55.11 1.63
CA PHE A 69 -12.90 -56.32 2.43
C PHE A 69 -13.31 -57.47 1.50
N GLY A 70 -12.46 -58.50 1.43
CA GLY A 70 -12.62 -59.59 0.49
C GLY A 70 -13.78 -60.52 0.84
N ARG A 71 -14.40 -61.08 -0.21
CA ARG A 71 -15.26 -62.26 -0.16
C ARG A 71 -14.65 -63.30 -1.08
N GLU A 72 -13.68 -64.05 -0.55
CA GLU A 72 -12.96 -65.05 -1.35
C GLU A 72 -13.94 -66.00 -2.04
N LYS A 73 -13.74 -66.23 -3.34
CA LYS A 73 -14.64 -67.05 -4.17
C LYS A 73 -16.10 -66.59 -4.15
N ALA A 74 -16.33 -65.30 -3.92
CA ALA A 74 -17.65 -64.69 -3.73
C ALA A 74 -18.47 -65.38 -2.61
N ALA A 75 -17.79 -65.88 -1.58
CA ALA A 75 -18.44 -66.50 -0.43
C ALA A 75 -19.19 -65.44 0.42
N GLY A 76 -20.41 -65.76 0.83
CA GLY A 76 -21.27 -64.86 1.61
C GLY A 76 -22.26 -64.06 0.74
N LYS A 77 -22.87 -63.03 1.34
CA LYS A 77 -23.85 -62.17 0.68
C LYS A 77 -23.14 -60.99 0.00
N ALA A 78 -23.68 -60.50 -1.11
CA ALA A 78 -23.07 -59.39 -1.88
C ALA A 78 -22.92 -58.07 -1.09
N LYS A 79 -23.75 -57.87 -0.05
CA LYS A 79 -23.75 -56.69 0.82
C LYS A 79 -23.16 -56.96 2.21
N ASP A 80 -22.59 -58.15 2.43
CA ASP A 80 -21.99 -58.49 3.73
C ASP A 80 -20.88 -57.50 4.07
N MET A 81 -21.04 -56.78 5.18
CA MET A 81 -20.13 -55.70 5.59
C MET A 81 -19.87 -55.67 7.10
N GLY A 82 -19.81 -56.85 7.74
CA GLY A 82 -19.60 -56.98 9.19
C GLY A 82 -18.39 -56.19 9.73
N GLU A 83 -17.28 -56.17 8.99
CA GLU A 83 -16.08 -55.41 9.32
C GLU A 83 -16.38 -53.90 9.31
N THR A 84 -17.10 -53.43 8.30
CA THR A 84 -17.48 -52.01 8.19
C THR A 84 -18.37 -51.57 9.35
N HIS A 85 -19.33 -52.41 9.74
CA HIS A 85 -20.15 -52.14 10.92
C HIS A 85 -19.33 -52.07 12.21
N SER A 86 -18.34 -52.96 12.37
CA SER A 86 -17.45 -52.95 13.53
C SER A 86 -16.68 -51.63 13.62
N HIS A 87 -16.06 -51.19 12.52
CA HIS A 87 -15.28 -49.95 12.46
C HIS A 87 -16.15 -48.70 12.73
N LEU A 88 -17.34 -48.63 12.13
CA LEU A 88 -18.28 -47.52 12.39
C LEU A 88 -18.82 -47.53 13.84
N THR A 89 -18.92 -48.70 14.45
CA THR A 89 -19.33 -48.84 15.85
C THR A 89 -18.24 -48.36 16.80
N GLU A 90 -16.98 -48.67 16.52
CA GLU A 90 -15.81 -48.17 17.26
C GLU A 90 -15.67 -46.65 17.13
N ALA A 91 -15.78 -46.12 15.91
CA ALA A 91 -15.74 -44.67 15.67
C ALA A 91 -16.84 -43.91 16.45
N ARG A 92 -18.06 -44.47 16.48
CA ARG A 92 -19.13 -43.93 17.33
C ARG A 92 -18.73 -43.98 18.82
N GLY A 93 -18.15 -45.08 19.29
CA GLY A 93 -17.68 -45.23 20.67
C GLY A 93 -16.70 -44.13 21.08
N ILE A 94 -15.72 -43.82 20.22
CA ILE A 94 -14.76 -42.72 20.43
C ILE A 94 -15.49 -41.38 20.59
N HIS A 95 -16.48 -41.09 19.74
CA HIS A 95 -17.31 -39.89 19.88
C HIS A 95 -18.13 -39.86 21.17
N GLU A 96 -18.73 -40.99 21.57
CA GLU A 96 -19.49 -41.10 22.83
C GLU A 96 -18.58 -40.82 24.04
N GLU A 97 -17.41 -41.43 24.09
CA GLU A 97 -16.46 -41.29 25.21
C GLU A 97 -15.89 -39.86 25.31
N LEU A 98 -15.49 -39.26 24.19
CA LEU A 98 -14.95 -37.90 24.18
C LEU A 98 -16.03 -36.86 24.49
N ALA A 99 -17.26 -37.03 23.99
CA ALA A 99 -18.38 -36.15 24.31
C ALA A 99 -18.75 -36.25 25.80
N GLN A 100 -18.81 -37.46 26.36
CA GLN A 100 -19.04 -37.65 27.80
C GLN A 100 -17.93 -37.02 28.64
N SER A 101 -16.66 -37.15 28.22
CA SER A 101 -15.53 -36.53 28.89
C SER A 101 -15.62 -35.00 28.83
N ALA A 102 -15.94 -34.41 27.68
CA ALA A 102 -16.12 -32.98 27.53
C ALA A 102 -17.26 -32.44 28.42
N GLN A 103 -18.38 -33.18 28.51
CA GLN A 103 -19.50 -32.85 29.40
C GLN A 103 -19.10 -32.92 30.87
N LYS A 104 -18.43 -34.01 31.28
CA LYS A 104 -17.95 -34.20 32.66
C LYS A 104 -17.02 -33.07 33.11
N HIS A 105 -16.27 -32.47 32.18
CA HIS A 105 -15.36 -31.35 32.44
C HIS A 105 -15.95 -29.97 32.09
N GLY A 106 -17.26 -29.87 31.85
CA GLY A 106 -17.95 -28.59 31.63
C GLY A 106 -17.63 -27.89 30.31
N ALA A 107 -16.94 -28.54 29.37
CA ALA A 107 -16.64 -27.98 28.05
C ALA A 107 -17.87 -28.02 27.10
N GLN A 108 -18.89 -28.80 27.48
CA GLN A 108 -20.14 -28.98 26.74
C GLN A 108 -21.31 -29.13 27.72
N GLU A 109 -22.36 -28.32 27.57
CA GLU A 109 -23.67 -28.50 28.22
C GLU A 109 -24.35 -29.82 27.82
N ALA A 110 -25.15 -30.40 28.72
CA ALA A 110 -25.86 -31.67 28.46
C ALA A 110 -26.96 -31.57 27.40
N THR A 111 -27.49 -30.37 27.15
CA THR A 111 -28.73 -30.16 26.37
C THR A 111 -28.52 -29.56 24.98
N ASP A 112 -27.28 -29.30 24.54
CA ASP A 112 -27.04 -28.49 23.33
C ASP A 112 -25.76 -28.89 22.55
N ASN A 113 -25.44 -30.18 22.43
CA ASN A 113 -24.09 -30.64 22.02
C ASN A 113 -24.00 -31.95 21.21
N GLN A 114 -22.75 -32.33 20.93
CA GLN A 114 -22.22 -33.51 20.21
C GLN A 114 -23.00 -34.83 20.43
N THR A 115 -23.75 -34.98 21.53
CA THR A 115 -24.68 -36.09 21.77
C THR A 115 -25.72 -36.25 20.66
N ASP A 116 -26.24 -35.17 20.07
CA ASP A 116 -27.18 -35.26 18.94
C ASP A 116 -26.49 -35.75 17.66
N VAL A 117 -25.24 -35.34 17.43
CA VAL A 117 -24.40 -35.86 16.35
C VAL A 117 -24.15 -37.35 16.55
N THR A 118 -23.82 -37.77 17.76
CA THR A 118 -23.55 -39.17 18.09
C THR A 118 -24.82 -40.03 17.99
N ARG A 119 -25.99 -39.48 18.33
CA ARG A 119 -27.29 -40.15 18.09
C ARG A 119 -27.56 -40.30 16.59
N ALA A 120 -27.38 -39.24 15.81
CA ALA A 120 -27.57 -39.30 14.36
C ALA A 120 -26.62 -40.32 13.69
N ILE A 121 -25.36 -40.39 14.13
CA ILE A 121 -24.40 -41.40 13.65
C ILE A 121 -24.84 -42.81 14.07
N LYS A 122 -25.34 -42.99 15.29
CA LYS A 122 -25.86 -44.28 15.77
C LYS A 122 -27.02 -44.76 14.91
N ASP A 123 -27.98 -43.88 14.63
CA ASP A 123 -29.17 -44.21 13.84
C ASP A 123 -28.79 -44.52 12.38
N ALA A 124 -27.87 -43.76 11.80
CA ALA A 124 -27.32 -44.03 10.47
C ALA A 124 -26.60 -45.39 10.42
N ASN A 125 -25.74 -45.69 11.41
CA ASN A 125 -25.05 -46.98 11.50
C ASN A 125 -26.01 -48.16 11.67
N ALA A 126 -27.12 -47.96 12.39
CA ALA A 126 -28.16 -48.98 12.57
C ALA A 126 -28.95 -49.20 11.26
N ALA A 127 -29.36 -48.13 10.59
CA ALA A 127 -30.02 -48.22 9.28
C ALA A 127 -29.13 -48.90 8.23
N LEU A 128 -27.81 -48.72 8.30
CA LEU A 128 -26.89 -49.42 7.42
C LEU A 128 -26.88 -50.94 7.66
N ARG A 129 -26.98 -51.40 8.92
CA ARG A 129 -27.14 -52.84 9.25
C ARG A 129 -28.47 -53.39 8.74
N GLY A 130 -29.48 -52.52 8.74
CA GLY A 130 -30.86 -52.77 8.35
C GLY A 130 -31.63 -53.71 9.27
N LYS A 131 -32.84 -54.10 8.88
CA LYS A 131 -33.78 -54.82 9.76
C LYS A 131 -33.46 -56.31 9.91
N GLU A 132 -33.45 -56.78 11.16
CA GLU A 132 -33.35 -58.20 11.49
C GLU A 132 -34.55 -58.99 10.90
N GLY A 133 -34.26 -60.15 10.29
CA GLY A 133 -35.28 -61.10 9.80
C GLY A 133 -35.46 -61.18 8.27
N GLY A 134 -34.73 -60.38 7.48
CA GLY A 134 -34.70 -60.47 6.01
C GLY A 134 -33.55 -61.32 5.46
N GLU A 135 -33.67 -61.80 4.20
CA GLU A 135 -32.64 -62.66 3.56
C GLU A 135 -31.35 -61.89 3.18
N PHE A 136 -31.41 -60.55 3.12
CA PHE A 136 -30.31 -59.62 2.79
C PHE A 136 -30.52 -58.25 3.49
N PRO A 137 -30.34 -58.17 4.81
CA PRO A 137 -30.90 -57.10 5.65
C PRO A 137 -30.26 -55.72 5.46
N GLU A 138 -29.04 -55.61 4.92
CA GLU A 138 -28.26 -54.36 4.93
C GLU A 138 -28.89 -53.23 4.10
N PHE A 139 -28.64 -51.96 4.44
CA PHE A 139 -29.22 -50.75 3.83
C PHE A 139 -30.76 -50.61 3.97
N ASP A 140 -31.22 -50.11 5.12
CA ASP A 140 -32.59 -49.58 5.25
C ASP A 140 -32.75 -48.20 4.56
N ASN A 141 -31.64 -47.46 4.40
CA ASN A 141 -31.56 -46.16 3.74
C ASN A 141 -30.69 -46.25 2.46
N PRO A 142 -30.87 -45.35 1.48
CA PRO A 142 -30.07 -45.31 0.25
C PRO A 142 -28.67 -44.71 0.48
N ASP A 143 -27.91 -45.28 1.40
CA ASP A 143 -26.60 -44.79 1.82
C ASP A 143 -25.50 -45.19 0.84
N ILE A 144 -24.41 -44.41 0.81
CA ILE A 144 -23.16 -44.82 0.17
C ILE A 144 -22.14 -45.08 1.27
N VAL A 145 -21.53 -46.25 1.25
CA VAL A 145 -20.49 -46.64 2.21
C VAL A 145 -19.20 -46.96 1.48
N ILE A 146 -18.14 -46.31 1.92
CA ILE A 146 -16.77 -46.53 1.46
C ILE A 146 -15.97 -47.06 2.63
N SER A 147 -15.47 -48.29 2.52
CA SER A 147 -14.65 -48.93 3.56
C SER A 147 -13.42 -49.61 2.97
N SER A 148 -12.37 -49.70 3.78
CA SER A 148 -11.09 -50.27 3.35
C SER A 148 -10.50 -51.10 4.49
N ALA A 149 -9.89 -52.23 4.14
CA ALA A 149 -9.15 -53.07 5.06
C ALA A 149 -7.79 -52.46 5.45
N ALA A 150 -7.36 -51.41 4.76
CA ALA A 150 -6.12 -50.68 5.04
C ALA A 150 -6.37 -49.17 5.07
N ASN A 151 -6.18 -48.48 3.95
CA ASN A 151 -6.25 -47.01 3.85
C ASN A 151 -7.33 -46.56 2.87
N VAL A 152 -7.85 -45.35 3.07
CA VAL A 152 -8.65 -44.60 2.09
C VAL A 152 -7.89 -43.32 1.74
N HIS A 153 -7.60 -43.12 0.46
CA HIS A 153 -6.93 -41.91 -0.04
C HIS A 153 -7.90 -41.10 -0.90
N THR A 154 -7.93 -39.78 -0.68
CA THR A 154 -8.68 -38.83 -1.52
C THR A 154 -7.75 -37.71 -1.96
N ALA A 155 -7.74 -37.36 -3.24
CA ALA A 155 -6.87 -36.34 -3.82
C ALA A 155 -7.59 -35.61 -4.95
N ALA A 156 -7.38 -34.30 -5.05
CA ALA A 156 -7.90 -33.45 -6.11
C ALA A 156 -6.89 -32.34 -6.42
N GLU A 157 -6.71 -32.00 -7.69
CA GLU A 157 -5.82 -30.90 -8.11
C GLU A 157 -6.38 -29.53 -7.71
N CYS A 158 -7.70 -29.38 -7.71
CA CYS A 158 -8.36 -28.13 -7.35
C CYS A 158 -8.90 -28.17 -5.92
N SER A 159 -10.19 -28.48 -5.74
CA SER A 159 -10.84 -28.37 -4.43
C SER A 159 -11.61 -29.65 -4.09
N THR A 160 -11.60 -30.01 -2.82
CA THR A 160 -12.48 -31.02 -2.24
C THR A 160 -13.59 -30.30 -1.46
N HIS A 161 -14.85 -30.64 -1.71
CA HIS A 161 -16.01 -30.07 -1.03
C HIS A 161 -16.82 -31.17 -0.34
N ILE A 162 -16.95 -31.08 0.99
CA ILE A 162 -17.76 -31.99 1.81
C ILE A 162 -18.91 -31.18 2.40
N ALA A 163 -20.14 -31.48 1.99
CA ALA A 163 -21.34 -30.79 2.45
C ALA A 163 -22.36 -31.80 2.98
N SER A 164 -22.80 -31.57 4.22
CA SER A 164 -23.88 -32.29 4.86
C SER A 164 -24.99 -31.31 5.22
N ARG A 165 -26.25 -31.71 5.03
CA ARG A 165 -27.42 -30.91 5.47
C ARG A 165 -27.55 -30.90 7.00
N GLU A 166 -27.19 -32.02 7.63
CA GLU A 166 -27.28 -32.21 9.06
C GLU A 166 -25.88 -32.12 9.68
N ASN A 167 -25.19 -33.26 9.84
CA ASN A 167 -23.96 -33.34 10.60
C ASN A 167 -22.78 -33.81 9.74
N THR A 168 -21.58 -33.32 10.05
CA THR A 168 -20.30 -33.84 9.55
C THR A 168 -19.46 -34.24 10.75
N ALA A 169 -19.08 -35.52 10.82
CA ALA A 169 -18.24 -36.04 11.89
C ALA A 169 -16.94 -36.61 11.33
N LEU A 170 -15.83 -36.27 11.98
CA LEU A 170 -14.50 -36.77 11.67
C LEU A 170 -13.98 -37.49 12.92
N THR A 171 -13.69 -38.79 12.78
CA THR A 171 -13.23 -39.63 13.88
C THR A 171 -11.92 -40.29 13.51
N ALA A 172 -10.98 -40.31 14.46
CA ALA A 172 -9.77 -41.10 14.39
C ALA A 172 -9.53 -41.80 15.74
N GLY A 173 -9.07 -43.05 15.71
CA GLY A 173 -8.52 -43.71 16.91
C GLY A 173 -7.11 -43.22 17.26
N GLY A 174 -6.42 -42.61 16.28
CA GLY A 174 -5.17 -41.87 16.47
C GLY A 174 -5.37 -40.36 16.30
N ASP A 175 -4.42 -39.69 15.66
CA ASP A 175 -4.44 -38.23 15.49
C ASP A 175 -5.25 -37.75 14.28
N VAL A 176 -5.84 -36.56 14.39
CA VAL A 176 -6.35 -35.77 13.26
C VAL A 176 -5.37 -34.63 12.99
N ALA A 177 -4.66 -34.69 11.84
CA ALA A 177 -3.71 -33.65 11.42
C ALA A 177 -4.27 -32.82 10.27
N ILE A 178 -4.24 -31.48 10.39
CA ILE A 178 -4.71 -30.53 9.37
C ILE A 178 -3.56 -29.56 9.05
N ALA A 179 -3.14 -29.54 7.78
CA ALA A 179 -2.13 -28.61 7.27
C ALA A 179 -2.71 -27.83 6.09
N ALA A 180 -2.67 -26.49 6.16
CA ALA A 180 -3.20 -25.61 5.14
C ALA A 180 -2.44 -24.27 5.13
N LYS A 181 -2.51 -23.53 4.02
CA LYS A 181 -2.01 -22.14 3.95
C LYS A 181 -2.72 -21.22 4.94
N SER A 182 -4.02 -21.42 5.12
CA SER A 182 -4.87 -20.68 6.06
C SER A 182 -6.05 -21.56 6.47
N LEU A 183 -6.51 -21.45 7.72
CA LEU A 183 -7.67 -22.16 8.24
C LEU A 183 -8.77 -21.15 8.59
N PHE A 184 -9.89 -21.22 7.89
CA PHE A 184 -11.06 -20.38 8.14
C PHE A 184 -12.18 -21.23 8.74
N VAL A 185 -12.68 -20.82 9.91
CA VAL A 185 -13.77 -21.50 10.61
C VAL A 185 -14.88 -20.48 10.90
N SER A 186 -16.09 -20.75 10.42
CA SER A 186 -17.27 -19.90 10.64
C SER A 186 -18.41 -20.77 11.13
N VAL A 187 -18.88 -20.52 12.37
CA VAL A 187 -19.90 -21.34 13.03
C VAL A 187 -21.02 -20.43 13.54
N ARG A 188 -22.27 -20.85 13.33
CA ARG A 188 -23.46 -20.04 13.65
C ARG A 188 -23.74 -19.94 15.16
N ARG A 189 -23.42 -20.98 15.93
CA ARG A 189 -23.78 -21.08 17.35
C ARG A 189 -22.55 -21.04 18.26
N VAL A 190 -21.80 -22.14 18.33
CA VAL A 190 -20.74 -22.34 19.32
C VAL A 190 -19.53 -23.01 18.68
N VAL A 191 -18.34 -22.56 19.04
CA VAL A 191 -17.09 -23.30 18.84
C VAL A 191 -16.64 -23.77 20.22
N SER A 192 -16.49 -25.08 20.41
CA SER A 192 -15.99 -25.66 21.66
C SER A 192 -14.79 -26.55 21.37
N PHE A 193 -13.69 -26.33 22.10
CA PHE A 193 -12.50 -27.16 22.07
C PHE A 193 -12.32 -27.81 23.43
N PHE A 194 -12.22 -29.14 23.44
CA PHE A 194 -11.90 -29.91 24.64
C PHE A 194 -10.64 -30.73 24.37
N ALA A 195 -9.68 -30.65 25.29
CA ALA A 195 -8.49 -31.48 25.29
C ALA A 195 -8.33 -32.07 26.69
N TYR A 196 -8.22 -33.40 26.79
CA TYR A 196 -8.06 -34.07 28.08
C TYR A 196 -6.73 -33.76 28.78
N LYS A 197 -5.69 -33.45 27.99
CA LYS A 197 -4.33 -33.20 28.49
C LYS A 197 -3.92 -31.73 28.45
N SER A 198 -3.89 -31.12 27.26
CA SER A 198 -3.36 -29.77 27.09
C SER A 198 -3.86 -29.13 25.79
N MET A 199 -3.85 -27.80 25.75
CA MET A 199 -4.16 -26.99 24.57
C MET A 199 -3.10 -25.91 24.38
N SER A 200 -2.74 -25.58 23.14
CA SER A 200 -1.73 -24.56 22.83
C SER A 200 -2.10 -23.78 21.57
N PHE A 201 -1.95 -22.44 21.64
CA PHE A 201 -2.17 -21.53 20.52
C PHE A 201 -0.91 -20.67 20.37
N ILE A 202 -0.22 -20.80 19.24
CA ILE A 202 1.05 -20.13 18.97
C ILE A 202 0.95 -19.47 17.59
N ALA A 203 1.24 -18.17 17.53
CA ALA A 203 1.37 -17.41 16.29
C ALA A 203 2.70 -16.65 16.29
N ARG A 204 3.28 -16.41 15.10
CA ARG A 204 4.46 -15.56 14.96
C ARG A 204 4.14 -14.07 15.13
N GLU A 205 2.90 -13.71 14.84
CA GLU A 205 2.37 -12.35 14.87
C GLU A 205 1.26 -12.28 15.95
N LEU A 206 0.22 -11.48 15.72
CA LEU A 206 -0.87 -11.25 16.66
C LEU A 206 -1.74 -12.50 16.93
N VAL A 207 -1.97 -12.80 18.20
CA VAL A 207 -3.10 -13.62 18.68
C VAL A 207 -4.21 -12.67 19.18
N ARG A 208 -5.40 -12.74 18.59
CA ARG A 208 -6.55 -11.89 18.97
C ARG A 208 -7.71 -12.77 19.45
N ILE A 209 -8.21 -12.48 20.65
CA ILE A 209 -9.36 -13.14 21.28
C ILE A 209 -10.36 -12.06 21.67
N GLU A 210 -11.60 -12.14 21.19
CA GLU A 210 -12.63 -11.15 21.46
C GLU A 210 -13.98 -11.79 21.79
N SER A 211 -14.67 -11.20 22.76
CA SER A 211 -16.10 -11.42 23.02
C SER A 211 -16.80 -10.07 22.91
N ARG A 212 -17.75 -9.94 21.98
CA ARG A 212 -18.35 -8.63 21.63
C ARG A 212 -19.61 -8.28 22.42
N LEU A 213 -20.35 -9.31 22.83
CA LEU A 213 -21.63 -9.15 23.52
C LEU A 213 -21.58 -9.65 24.97
N ASN A 214 -20.52 -10.36 25.35
CA ASN A 214 -20.37 -10.94 26.68
C ASN A 214 -18.89 -10.87 27.12
N GLY A 215 -18.54 -11.58 28.20
CA GLY A 215 -17.19 -11.62 28.75
C GLY A 215 -16.28 -12.67 28.12
N ILE A 216 -15.04 -12.68 28.61
CA ILE A 216 -14.05 -13.74 28.43
C ILE A 216 -13.77 -14.30 29.84
N ASP A 217 -13.84 -15.61 30.00
CA ASP A 217 -13.50 -16.32 31.25
C ASP A 217 -12.22 -17.14 31.03
N MET A 218 -11.23 -16.95 31.91
CA MET A 218 -9.95 -17.66 31.91
C MET A 218 -9.64 -18.13 33.33
N THR A 219 -9.74 -19.43 33.56
CA THR A 219 -9.54 -20.03 34.88
C THR A 219 -8.52 -21.17 34.80
N ALA A 220 -7.61 -21.23 35.77
CA ALA A 220 -6.66 -22.33 35.94
C ALA A 220 -6.65 -22.83 37.38
N ARG A 221 -6.42 -24.13 37.58
CA ARG A 221 -6.15 -24.70 38.91
C ARG A 221 -4.74 -24.36 39.40
N GLY A 222 -3.78 -24.30 38.47
CA GLY A 222 -2.43 -23.83 38.73
C GLY A 222 -2.29 -22.35 38.38
N ASP A 223 -1.07 -21.94 38.05
CA ASP A 223 -0.75 -20.54 37.80
C ASP A 223 -1.35 -20.04 36.47
N ILE A 224 -1.80 -18.79 36.48
CA ILE A 224 -2.04 -18.00 35.26
C ILE A 224 -0.89 -17.01 35.12
N THR A 225 -0.04 -17.22 34.11
CA THR A 225 1.08 -16.32 33.80
C THR A 225 0.73 -15.47 32.57
N GLN A 226 0.72 -14.15 32.74
CA GLN A 226 0.62 -13.19 31.64
C GLN A 226 1.92 -12.39 31.58
N THR A 227 2.61 -12.47 30.44
CA THR A 227 3.92 -11.83 30.26
C THR A 227 3.99 -11.15 28.91
N SER A 228 4.48 -9.92 28.92
CA SER A 228 4.94 -9.21 27.74
C SER A 228 6.45 -9.06 27.87
N THR A 229 7.22 -9.63 26.94
CA THR A 229 8.69 -9.63 27.00
C THR A 229 9.29 -8.27 26.69
N ASP A 230 8.75 -7.60 25.67
CA ASP A 230 9.29 -6.33 25.15
C ASP A 230 8.27 -5.18 25.13
N GLY A 231 6.99 -5.49 25.40
CA GLY A 231 5.88 -4.53 25.36
C GLY A 231 5.23 -4.29 26.72
N VAL A 232 3.95 -3.90 26.70
CA VAL A 232 3.16 -3.57 27.90
C VAL A 232 1.96 -4.51 28.10
N ILE A 233 1.63 -4.80 29.35
CA ILE A 233 0.33 -5.41 29.73
C ILE A 233 -0.66 -4.28 30.03
N ARG A 234 -1.79 -4.26 29.32
CA ARG A 234 -2.86 -3.27 29.53
C ARG A 234 -4.12 -3.97 30.04
N LEU A 235 -4.56 -3.58 31.23
CA LEU A 235 -5.83 -4.00 31.80
C LEU A 235 -6.75 -2.78 31.86
N THR A 236 -7.88 -2.83 31.18
CA THR A 236 -8.82 -1.71 31.09
C THR A 236 -10.23 -2.23 31.28
N ALA A 237 -10.96 -1.60 32.20
CA ALA A 237 -12.35 -1.94 32.46
C ALA A 237 -13.15 -0.66 32.71
N ARG A 238 -14.41 -0.64 32.26
CA ARG A 238 -15.33 0.48 32.49
C ARG A 238 -15.80 0.56 33.94
N GLN A 239 -15.98 -0.58 34.60
CA GLN A 239 -16.57 -0.67 35.93
C GLN A 239 -15.53 -0.90 37.02
N CYS A 240 -14.68 -1.92 36.88
CA CYS A 240 -13.72 -2.29 37.91
C CYS A 240 -12.62 -3.17 37.31
N VAL A 241 -11.37 -2.95 37.72
CA VAL A 241 -10.31 -3.97 37.70
C VAL A 241 -10.11 -4.42 39.14
N GLU A 242 -10.31 -5.71 39.41
CA GLU A 242 -10.17 -6.29 40.74
C GLU A 242 -9.04 -7.31 40.76
N ILE A 243 -8.10 -7.13 41.69
CA ILE A 243 -7.02 -8.08 41.94
C ILE A 243 -7.20 -8.61 43.35
N LYS A 244 -7.52 -9.89 43.47
CA LYS A 244 -7.83 -10.54 44.75
C LYS A 244 -6.91 -11.73 45.01
N VAL A 245 -6.40 -11.80 46.24
CA VAL A 245 -5.63 -12.91 46.78
C VAL A 245 -6.15 -13.21 48.18
N GLU A 246 -6.88 -14.31 48.35
CA GLU A 246 -7.54 -14.67 49.61
C GLU A 246 -8.35 -13.47 50.20
N ASN A 247 -7.96 -12.99 51.39
CA ASN A 247 -8.59 -11.85 52.07
C ASN A 247 -8.02 -10.48 51.67
N THR A 248 -7.03 -10.43 50.77
CA THR A 248 -6.45 -9.18 50.26
C THR A 248 -7.06 -8.85 48.90
N THR A 249 -7.58 -7.63 48.73
CA THR A 249 -8.16 -7.17 47.46
C THR A 249 -7.72 -5.74 47.16
N VAL A 250 -7.29 -5.51 45.92
CA VAL A 250 -7.09 -4.17 45.35
C VAL A 250 -8.10 -3.97 44.24
N ARG A 251 -8.90 -2.91 44.33
CA ARG A 251 -9.90 -2.54 43.32
C ARG A 251 -9.55 -1.20 42.70
N PHE A 252 -9.48 -1.17 41.38
CA PHE A 252 -9.41 0.05 40.59
C PHE A 252 -10.80 0.33 40.03
N THR A 253 -11.41 1.40 40.51
CA THR A 253 -12.78 1.79 40.12
C THR A 253 -12.80 3.25 39.66
N PRO A 254 -13.88 3.73 39.03
CA PRO A 254 -14.06 5.15 38.77
C PRO A 254 -14.02 6.03 40.03
N GLN A 255 -14.19 5.47 41.22
CA GLN A 255 -14.14 6.20 42.50
C GLN A 255 -12.73 6.24 43.11
N GLY A 256 -11.74 5.57 42.50
CA GLY A 256 -10.35 5.52 42.97
C GLY A 256 -9.86 4.10 43.26
N ILE A 257 -8.78 4.02 44.03
CA ILE A 257 -8.11 2.78 44.42
C ILE A 257 -8.56 2.40 45.83
N PHE A 258 -9.15 1.20 45.97
CA PHE A 258 -9.58 0.66 47.26
C PHE A 258 -8.78 -0.58 47.59
N THR A 259 -8.11 -0.57 48.75
CA THR A 259 -7.33 -1.70 49.24
C THR A 259 -7.99 -2.26 50.51
N TYR A 260 -8.29 -3.55 50.51
CA TYR A 260 -8.79 -4.31 51.65
C TYR A 260 -7.77 -5.38 51.99
N THR A 261 -7.33 -5.46 53.24
CA THR A 261 -6.41 -6.51 53.70
C THR A 261 -6.56 -6.73 55.21
N ASP A 262 -6.62 -8.00 55.63
CA ASP A 262 -6.50 -8.40 57.04
C ASP A 262 -5.03 -8.50 57.50
N GLY A 263 -4.10 -8.36 56.56
CA GLY A 263 -2.65 -8.44 56.78
C GLY A 263 -1.98 -7.06 56.83
N GLN A 264 -0.65 -7.04 56.67
CA GLN A 264 0.11 -5.79 56.62
C GLN A 264 -0.01 -5.13 55.23
N TYR A 265 -0.21 -3.80 55.20
CA TYR A 265 -0.07 -2.98 54.00
C TYR A 265 1.24 -2.17 54.10
N LEU A 266 2.32 -2.71 53.54
CA LEU A 266 3.65 -2.10 53.58
C LEU A 266 3.98 -1.43 52.24
N VAL A 267 4.35 -0.15 52.29
CA VAL A 267 4.82 0.60 51.12
C VAL A 267 6.29 0.99 51.35
N HIS A 268 7.21 0.34 50.63
CA HIS A 268 8.64 0.66 50.68
C HIS A 268 8.98 1.67 49.57
N ALA A 269 9.10 2.96 49.92
CA ALA A 269 9.39 4.03 48.97
C ALA A 269 10.43 5.02 49.52
N ALA A 270 11.30 5.55 48.65
CA ALA A 270 12.27 6.60 49.01
C ALA A 270 11.59 7.95 49.29
N ASN A 271 10.39 8.17 48.75
CA ASN A 271 9.48 9.28 49.05
C ASN A 271 8.04 8.82 48.79
N HIS A 272 7.08 9.27 49.60
CA HIS A 272 5.65 8.96 49.43
C HIS A 272 4.82 10.21 49.80
N ALA A 273 4.48 11.02 48.79
CA ALA A 273 3.64 12.20 48.93
C ALA A 273 2.24 11.91 48.35
N THR A 274 1.19 12.35 49.04
CA THR A 274 -0.19 12.39 48.54
C THR A 274 -0.53 13.83 48.19
N ASP A 275 -1.01 14.07 46.97
CA ASP A 275 -1.44 15.38 46.47
C ASP A 275 -2.98 15.44 46.41
N ASP A 276 -3.57 16.60 46.08
CA ASP A 276 -5.02 16.79 46.01
C ASP A 276 -5.71 15.85 44.98
N PRO A 277 -6.95 15.37 45.25
CA PRO A 277 -7.65 14.42 44.38
C PRO A 277 -7.92 14.98 42.98
N GLN A 278 -7.44 14.27 41.95
CA GLN A 278 -7.75 14.54 40.55
C GLN A 278 -8.76 13.54 39.98
N ALA A 279 -9.75 14.02 39.22
CA ALA A 279 -10.88 13.21 38.75
C ALA A 279 -10.51 12.28 37.57
N PRO A 280 -10.98 11.02 37.53
CA PRO A 280 -10.76 10.13 36.39
C PRO A 280 -11.60 10.52 35.14
N PRO A 281 -11.14 10.19 33.92
CA PRO A 281 -11.79 10.60 32.68
C PRO A 281 -13.01 9.71 32.34
N VAL A 282 -14.20 10.30 32.15
CA VAL A 282 -15.43 9.62 31.71
C VAL A 282 -15.94 10.28 30.42
N GLN A 283 -16.35 9.43 29.48
CA GLN A 283 -16.90 9.70 28.13
C GLN A 283 -18.23 10.48 28.13
N PHE A 284 -18.25 11.65 27.48
CA PHE A 284 -19.42 12.36 26.95
C PHE A 284 -19.21 12.66 25.45
N PRO A 285 -20.25 12.91 24.62
CA PRO A 285 -20.02 13.47 23.29
C PRO A 285 -19.38 14.85 23.43
N VAL A 286 -18.28 15.06 22.72
CA VAL A 286 -17.59 16.35 22.67
C VAL A 286 -18.49 17.35 21.94
N THR A 287 -18.84 18.43 22.62
CA THR A 287 -19.62 19.54 22.06
C THR A 287 -18.91 20.86 22.37
N SER A 288 -19.26 21.94 21.69
CA SER A 288 -18.72 23.28 21.99
C SER A 288 -19.01 23.74 23.43
N GLU A 289 -20.06 23.20 24.06
CA GLU A 289 -20.44 23.50 25.46
C GLU A 289 -19.81 22.52 26.48
N ASN A 290 -19.24 21.40 26.02
CA ASN A 290 -18.49 20.42 26.81
C ASN A 290 -17.30 19.88 25.98
N PRO A 291 -16.17 20.62 25.90
CA PRO A 291 -14.98 20.18 25.18
C PRO A 291 -14.40 18.92 25.86
N GLY A 292 -13.93 17.96 25.07
CA GLY A 292 -13.43 16.68 25.58
C GLY A 292 -12.22 16.83 26.51
N LYS A 293 -12.02 15.86 27.42
CA LYS A 293 -10.91 15.85 28.40
C LYS A 293 -9.53 15.69 27.77
N LEU A 294 -9.45 15.08 26.59
CA LEU A 294 -8.23 14.96 25.80
C LEU A 294 -8.29 15.93 24.63
N ALA A 295 -7.14 16.44 24.22
CA ALA A 295 -6.95 17.34 23.12
C ALA A 295 -5.77 16.87 22.25
N ALA A 296 -5.82 17.23 20.97
CA ALA A 296 -4.65 17.34 20.13
C ALA A 296 -4.77 18.65 19.36
N HIS A 297 -3.70 19.43 19.38
CA HIS A 297 -3.61 20.64 18.60
C HIS A 297 -2.52 20.48 17.56
N HIS A 298 -2.94 20.43 16.30
CA HIS A 298 -2.03 20.19 15.18
C HIS A 298 -1.55 21.50 14.57
N VAL A 299 -0.25 21.55 14.28
CA VAL A 299 0.39 22.64 13.56
C VAL A 299 0.90 22.10 12.25
N LEU A 300 0.38 22.64 11.16
CA LEU A 300 0.81 22.29 9.82
C LEU A 300 2.03 23.11 9.44
N VAL A 301 3.11 22.43 9.10
CA VAL A 301 4.36 23.05 8.64
C VAL A 301 4.76 22.45 7.29
N GLU A 302 5.46 23.21 6.47
CA GLU A 302 6.04 22.66 5.25
C GLU A 302 7.24 21.76 5.55
N SER A 303 7.44 20.77 4.68
CA SER A 303 8.51 19.81 4.72
C SER A 303 9.81 20.41 4.17
N GLY A 304 10.85 20.39 5.01
CA GLY A 304 12.21 20.89 4.75
C GLY A 304 12.54 22.12 5.61
N GLY A 305 11.74 23.18 5.55
CA GLY A 305 12.04 24.43 6.28
C GLY A 305 11.34 24.55 7.63
N GLY A 306 10.26 23.78 7.89
CA GLY A 306 9.49 23.84 9.13
C GLY A 306 8.67 25.12 9.33
N PHE A 307 8.45 25.90 8.26
CA PHE A 307 7.60 27.09 8.32
C PHE A 307 6.11 26.72 8.33
N PRO A 308 5.26 27.45 9.08
CA PRO A 308 3.83 27.15 9.16
C PRO A 308 3.12 27.35 7.83
N VAL A 309 2.10 26.53 7.58
CA VAL A 309 1.27 26.58 6.36
C VAL A 309 -0.10 27.20 6.71
N PRO A 310 -0.28 28.51 6.49
CA PRO A 310 -1.55 29.17 6.77
C PRO A 310 -2.59 28.91 5.68
N ASN A 311 -3.85 29.20 6.02
CA ASN A 311 -5.00 29.15 5.13
C ASN A 311 -5.20 27.80 4.42
N GLN A 312 -4.75 26.70 5.03
CA GLN A 312 -4.80 25.35 4.45
C GLN A 312 -6.08 24.64 4.90
N PRO A 313 -7.02 24.34 3.98
CA PRO A 313 -8.22 23.61 4.31
C PRO A 313 -7.90 22.15 4.65
N TYR A 314 -8.61 21.62 5.64
CA TYR A 314 -8.45 20.25 6.09
C TYR A 314 -9.78 19.63 6.54
N ARG A 315 -9.80 18.30 6.61
CA ARG A 315 -10.85 17.49 7.22
C ARG A 315 -10.23 16.44 8.12
N LEU A 316 -10.51 16.51 9.41
CA LEU A 316 -10.12 15.51 10.41
C LEU A 316 -11.32 14.60 10.70
N THR A 317 -11.13 13.29 10.61
CA THR A 317 -12.11 12.26 10.99
C THR A 317 -11.51 11.40 12.09
N LEU A 318 -12.14 11.36 13.27
CA LEU A 318 -11.75 10.50 14.39
C LEU A 318 -12.49 9.15 14.34
N ASP A 319 -11.91 8.12 14.96
CA ASP A 319 -12.46 6.76 15.05
C ASP A 319 -13.78 6.70 15.83
N ASP A 320 -14.06 7.70 16.66
CA ASP A 320 -15.35 7.87 17.36
C ASP A 320 -16.46 8.45 16.45
N GLY A 321 -16.14 8.75 15.18
CA GLY A 321 -17.04 9.30 14.17
C GLY A 321 -17.10 10.84 14.13
N GLN A 322 -16.36 11.55 15.01
CA GLN A 322 -16.27 13.01 14.96
C GLN A 322 -15.58 13.47 13.67
N ILE A 323 -16.19 14.43 12.97
CA ILE A 323 -15.61 15.09 11.80
C ILE A 323 -15.40 16.58 12.12
N ILE A 324 -14.16 17.04 12.00
CA ILE A 324 -13.76 18.45 12.20
C ILE A 324 -13.24 18.97 10.86
N GLN A 325 -13.89 20.00 10.32
CA GLN A 325 -13.47 20.66 9.08
C GLN A 325 -13.10 22.11 9.38
N GLY A 326 -12.02 22.59 8.78
CA GLY A 326 -11.55 23.94 9.02
C GLY A 326 -10.44 24.37 8.07
N VAL A 327 -9.87 25.52 8.37
CA VAL A 327 -8.74 26.13 7.65
C VAL A 327 -7.71 26.53 8.70
N THR A 328 -6.42 26.28 8.44
CA THR A 328 -5.36 26.66 9.38
C THR A 328 -5.23 28.18 9.53
N ASN A 329 -4.87 28.65 10.74
CA ASN A 329 -4.60 30.07 10.98
C ASN A 329 -3.19 30.49 10.48
N GLU A 330 -2.80 31.75 10.72
CA GLU A 330 -1.49 32.30 10.32
C GLU A 330 -0.28 31.56 10.93
N LEU A 331 -0.49 30.78 12.00
CA LEU A 331 0.52 29.94 12.65
C LEU A 331 0.49 28.49 12.15
N GLY A 332 -0.33 28.17 11.16
CA GLY A 332 -0.52 26.81 10.64
C GLY A 332 -1.37 25.93 11.55
N GLU A 333 -2.04 26.50 12.55
CA GLU A 333 -2.78 25.72 13.55
C GLU A 333 -4.15 25.30 13.03
N MET A 334 -4.45 24.01 13.16
CA MET A 334 -5.79 23.47 12.96
C MET A 334 -6.65 23.72 14.21
N GLN A 335 -7.96 23.67 14.08
CA GLN A 335 -8.85 23.60 15.24
C GLN A 335 -8.45 22.45 16.16
N MET A 336 -8.34 22.75 17.45
CA MET A 336 -8.08 21.76 18.49
C MET A 336 -9.13 20.64 18.42
N ALA A 337 -8.67 19.42 18.16
CA ALA A 337 -9.48 18.23 18.24
C ALA A 337 -9.57 17.83 19.71
N THR A 338 -10.76 17.60 20.22
CA THR A 338 -10.92 17.12 21.60
C THR A 338 -11.74 15.84 21.62
N SER A 339 -11.39 14.93 22.52
CA SER A 339 -12.10 13.67 22.74
C SER A 339 -12.11 13.33 24.24
N ASN A 340 -13.03 12.49 24.70
CA ASN A 340 -13.05 12.05 26.10
C ASN A 340 -12.30 10.74 26.35
N VAL A 341 -11.77 10.13 25.28
CA VAL A 341 -10.88 8.96 25.32
C VAL A 341 -9.80 9.11 24.25
N VAL A 342 -8.72 8.33 24.39
CA VAL A 342 -7.69 8.26 23.36
C VAL A 342 -8.35 7.85 22.05
N SER A 343 -8.29 8.73 21.07
CA SER A 343 -8.97 8.55 19.79
C SER A 343 -7.97 8.72 18.65
N PHE A 344 -7.92 7.75 17.75
CA PHE A 344 -7.13 7.87 16.54
C PHE A 344 -7.95 8.57 15.46
N GLY A 345 -7.28 9.19 14.49
CA GLY A 345 -7.96 9.87 13.40
C GLY A 345 -7.12 10.04 12.16
N MET A 346 -7.78 10.44 11.09
CA MET A 346 -7.20 10.74 9.79
C MET A 346 -7.46 12.21 9.45
N ILE A 347 -6.39 12.92 9.11
CA ILE A 347 -6.41 14.30 8.63
C ILE A 347 -6.21 14.27 7.13
N GLU A 348 -7.18 14.77 6.38
CA GLU A 348 -7.11 14.97 4.94
C GLU A 348 -6.89 16.46 4.66
N LEU A 349 -5.78 16.79 4.01
CA LEU A 349 -5.49 18.15 3.54
C LEU A 349 -6.13 18.32 2.18
N LEU A 350 -6.89 19.41 2.01
CA LEU A 350 -7.65 19.68 0.79
C LEU A 350 -7.00 20.81 0.00
N SER A 351 -6.99 20.74 -1.33
CA SER A 351 -6.34 21.79 -2.12
C SER A 351 -6.99 23.16 -1.88
N GLN A 352 -6.15 24.18 -1.65
CA GLN A 352 -6.59 25.58 -1.51
C GLN A 352 -7.28 26.09 -2.79
N THR A 353 -6.94 25.52 -3.94
CA THR A 353 -7.48 25.91 -5.25
C THR A 353 -8.52 24.94 -5.79
N ASN A 354 -8.62 23.73 -5.22
CA ASN A 354 -9.66 22.75 -5.54
C ASN A 354 -10.06 21.94 -4.28
N PRO A 355 -10.97 22.45 -3.45
CA PRO A 355 -11.28 21.87 -2.13
C PRO A 355 -11.83 20.44 -2.13
N GLU A 356 -12.23 19.88 -3.29
CA GLU A 356 -12.63 18.48 -3.42
C GLU A 356 -11.44 17.52 -3.53
N GLN A 357 -10.24 18.03 -3.86
CA GLN A 357 -9.04 17.22 -4.03
C GLN A 357 -8.27 17.07 -2.72
N ILE A 358 -8.09 15.82 -2.31
CA ILE A 358 -7.23 15.46 -1.18
C ILE A 358 -5.78 15.48 -1.66
N ILE A 359 -5.02 16.45 -1.14
CA ILE A 359 -3.62 16.70 -1.49
C ILE A 359 -2.63 16.19 -0.43
N GLY A 360 -3.12 15.72 0.71
CA GLY A 360 -2.30 15.22 1.79
C GLY A 360 -3.14 14.38 2.74
N ILE A 361 -2.54 13.37 3.36
CA ILE A 361 -3.15 12.62 4.45
C ILE A 361 -2.14 12.60 5.60
N ALA A 362 -2.60 12.67 6.83
CA ALA A 362 -1.82 12.42 8.03
C ALA A 362 -2.66 11.62 9.04
N GLN A 363 -2.01 10.81 9.86
CA GLN A 363 -2.65 10.13 10.98
C GLN A 363 -2.43 10.95 12.25
N THR A 364 -3.43 10.95 13.13
CA THR A 364 -3.36 11.64 14.42
C THR A 364 -3.87 10.76 15.55
N THR A 365 -3.45 11.07 16.78
CA THR A 365 -4.00 10.54 18.01
C THR A 365 -4.34 11.72 18.94
N VAL A 366 -5.57 11.76 19.44
CA VAL A 366 -6.04 12.69 20.47
C VAL A 366 -5.84 12.02 21.82
N TYR A 367 -4.79 12.40 22.57
CA TYR A 367 -4.42 11.74 23.83
C TYR A 367 -3.94 12.68 24.94
N GLU A 368 -3.67 13.95 24.66
CA GLU A 368 -3.09 14.88 25.65
C GLU A 368 -4.18 15.49 26.51
N GLN A 369 -3.95 15.74 27.80
CA GLN A 369 -4.99 16.32 28.67
C GLN A 369 -5.30 17.78 28.28
N ALA A 370 -6.59 18.12 28.13
CA ALA A 370 -7.06 19.42 27.66
C ALA A 370 -6.93 20.56 28.69
N ASP A 371 -6.53 20.28 29.93
CA ASP A 371 -6.44 21.24 31.06
C ASP A 371 -5.02 21.41 31.64
N VAL A 372 -4.05 20.60 31.23
CA VAL A 372 -2.67 20.68 31.73
C VAL A 372 -1.92 21.85 31.07
N ALA A 373 -1.30 22.71 31.89
CA ALA A 373 -0.34 23.73 31.47
C ALA A 373 1.07 23.12 31.42
N MET A 374 1.83 23.42 30.36
CA MET A 374 3.16 22.84 30.15
C MET A 374 4.27 23.50 30.99
N PRO A 375 5.24 22.73 31.50
CA PRO A 375 6.51 23.28 31.96
C PRO A 375 7.34 23.82 30.79
N ALA A 376 8.09 24.89 31.02
CA ALA A 376 8.95 25.51 30.01
C ALA A 376 10.04 24.52 29.55
N VAL A 377 10.03 24.19 28.26
CA VAL A 377 11.08 23.40 27.59
C VAL A 377 12.00 24.36 26.84
N GLU A 378 13.29 24.02 26.77
CA GLU A 378 14.33 24.81 26.13
C GLU A 378 14.00 25.11 24.66
N VAL A 379 14.16 26.39 24.30
CA VAL A 379 13.63 27.02 23.07
C VAL A 379 14.65 26.85 21.94
N ALA A 380 14.27 26.17 20.85
CA ALA A 380 15.03 26.28 19.61
C ALA A 380 14.86 27.69 19.03
N ALA A 381 15.94 28.31 18.55
CA ALA A 381 15.86 29.66 18.00
C ALA A 381 14.90 29.72 16.80
N GLN A 382 13.91 30.61 16.85
CA GLN A 382 12.98 30.83 15.75
C GLN A 382 13.70 31.37 14.51
N ARG A 383 13.46 30.74 13.36
CA ARG A 383 13.86 31.26 12.05
C ARG A 383 12.70 32.06 11.48
N THR A 384 12.98 33.26 11.00
CA THR A 384 11.98 34.15 10.40
C THR A 384 12.32 34.44 8.95
N THR A 385 11.30 34.50 8.11
CA THR A 385 11.39 34.89 6.69
C THR A 385 10.16 35.71 6.31
N THR A 386 10.23 36.47 5.23
CA THR A 386 9.11 37.27 4.70
C THR A 386 8.68 36.69 3.37
N VAL A 387 7.43 36.21 3.31
CA VAL A 387 6.86 35.57 2.12
C VAL A 387 5.43 36.04 1.91
N GLY A 388 5.14 36.58 0.74
CA GLY A 388 3.83 37.14 0.43
C GLY A 388 3.50 38.42 1.19
N GLY A 389 4.49 39.25 1.53
CA GLY A 389 4.30 40.45 2.36
C GLY A 389 4.02 40.16 3.84
N LYS A 390 4.21 38.91 4.28
CA LYS A 390 3.99 38.47 5.66
C LYS A 390 5.27 37.92 6.24
N THR A 391 5.63 38.37 7.44
CA THR A 391 6.68 37.71 8.23
C THR A 391 6.13 36.41 8.80
N ILE A 392 6.69 35.29 8.37
CA ILE A 392 6.41 33.98 8.94
C ILE A 392 7.61 33.54 9.78
N SER A 393 7.32 32.85 10.88
CA SER A 393 8.32 32.36 11.81
C SER A 393 8.15 30.87 11.97
N THR A 394 9.25 30.12 12.06
CA THR A 394 9.17 28.76 12.57
C THR A 394 8.59 28.79 13.99
N PRO A 395 7.84 27.76 14.39
CA PRO A 395 7.23 27.67 15.71
C PRO A 395 8.26 27.90 16.85
N PRO A 396 7.96 28.73 17.88
CA PRO A 396 8.89 29.09 18.96
C PRO A 396 9.13 27.99 19.98
N THR A 397 8.13 27.16 20.21
CA THR A 397 8.11 26.16 21.27
C THR A 397 7.12 25.09 20.89
N ASN A 398 7.16 23.94 21.55
CA ASN A 398 6.16 22.88 21.42
C ASN A 398 4.76 23.32 21.89
N THR A 399 4.38 24.61 21.88
CA THR A 399 3.07 25.10 22.30
C THR A 399 2.42 25.99 21.25
N THR A 400 1.12 25.82 21.07
CA THR A 400 0.25 26.57 20.16
C THR A 400 -0.22 27.90 20.77
N SER A 401 -0.89 28.74 19.99
CA SER A 401 -1.53 30.01 20.41
C SER A 401 -2.53 29.83 21.55
N GLN A 402 -3.03 28.61 21.76
CA GLN A 402 -3.90 28.23 22.87
C GLN A 402 -3.14 27.65 24.07
N GLY A 403 -1.81 27.70 24.08
CA GLY A 403 -0.96 27.18 25.15
C GLY A 403 -0.92 25.65 25.25
N LYS A 404 -1.28 24.93 24.18
CA LYS A 404 -1.33 23.45 24.13
C LYS A 404 -0.16 22.84 23.37
N PRO A 405 0.28 21.60 23.71
CA PRO A 405 1.37 20.96 23.00
C PRO A 405 1.09 20.88 21.48
N ALA A 406 2.05 21.31 20.67
CA ALA A 406 1.94 21.35 19.22
C ALA A 406 2.35 19.99 18.64
N THR A 407 1.46 19.35 17.87
CA THR A 407 1.81 18.22 17.02
C THR A 407 2.09 18.73 15.61
N TYR A 408 3.35 18.69 15.19
CA TYR A 408 3.77 19.14 13.87
C TYR A 408 3.43 18.10 12.79
N MET A 409 2.74 18.54 11.75
CA MET A 409 2.49 17.74 10.56
C MET A 409 3.21 18.37 9.37
N GLY A 410 4.06 17.58 8.71
CA GLY A 410 4.79 18.02 7.52
C GLY A 410 3.93 17.91 6.25
N CYS A 411 4.04 18.91 5.37
CA CYS A 411 3.42 18.96 4.05
C CYS A 411 4.45 19.15 2.93
N ASP A 412 4.27 18.50 1.78
CA ASP A 412 5.05 18.80 0.57
C ASP A 412 4.61 20.15 -0.05
N PRO A 413 5.47 21.18 -0.05
CA PRO A 413 5.10 22.49 -0.57
C PRO A 413 5.11 22.59 -2.10
N LEU A 414 5.59 21.56 -2.82
CA LEU A 414 5.73 21.58 -4.27
C LEU A 414 4.59 20.87 -5.01
N ASN A 415 3.45 20.65 -4.34
CA ASN A 415 2.23 20.08 -4.92
C ASN A 415 1.48 21.07 -5.85
N PHE A 416 2.08 21.44 -6.98
CA PHE A 416 1.46 22.33 -7.97
C PHE A 416 1.92 22.05 -9.41
N GLY A 417 1.08 22.44 -10.37
CA GLY A 417 1.39 22.37 -11.79
C GLY A 417 1.75 20.94 -12.22
N LEU A 418 2.95 20.75 -12.78
CA LEU A 418 3.40 19.44 -13.26
C LEU A 418 3.60 18.40 -12.13
N ARG A 419 3.77 18.84 -10.87
CA ARG A 419 3.88 17.97 -9.68
C ARG A 419 2.55 17.78 -8.95
N THR A 420 1.44 18.35 -9.44
CA THR A 420 0.16 18.19 -8.77
C THR A 420 -0.20 16.72 -8.62
N TYR A 421 -0.51 16.32 -7.38
CA TYR A 421 -0.96 14.97 -7.03
C TYR A 421 -2.20 15.01 -6.14
N GLN A 422 -2.89 13.88 -6.11
CA GLN A 422 -4.01 13.66 -5.20
C GLN A 422 -4.03 12.22 -4.69
N PHE A 423 -4.54 12.03 -3.48
CA PHE A 423 -4.85 10.72 -2.93
C PHE A 423 -6.15 10.17 -3.53
N LEU A 424 -6.17 8.85 -3.78
CA LEU A 424 -7.34 8.10 -4.20
C LEU A 424 -8.10 7.58 -2.97
N SER A 425 -9.39 7.23 -3.14
CA SER A 425 -10.26 6.76 -2.05
C SER A 425 -9.63 5.62 -1.23
N GLY A 426 -9.63 5.79 0.10
CA GLY A 426 -9.00 4.86 1.05
C GLY A 426 -7.47 4.85 0.98
N GLY A 427 -6.85 5.90 0.45
CA GLY A 427 -5.42 6.19 0.57
C GLY A 427 -4.98 6.35 2.03
N LYS A 428 -3.68 6.18 2.28
CA LYS A 428 -3.06 6.39 3.59
C LYS A 428 -1.81 7.22 3.42
N ALA A 429 -1.47 8.01 4.45
CA ALA A 429 -0.16 8.61 4.56
C ALA A 429 0.86 7.50 4.84
N ASP A 430 1.87 7.37 3.98
CA ASP A 430 3.01 6.47 4.20
C ASP A 430 4.22 7.30 4.65
N ASP A 431 5.15 6.69 5.39
CA ASP A 431 6.38 7.34 5.89
C ASP A 431 7.14 8.01 4.71
N PRO A 432 7.54 9.30 4.82
CA PRO A 432 8.36 10.01 3.82
C PRO A 432 9.62 9.26 3.36
N LYS A 433 10.13 8.33 4.17
CA LYS A 433 11.25 7.45 3.83
C LYS A 433 10.93 6.47 2.70
N TYR A 434 9.67 6.15 2.48
CA TYR A 434 9.26 5.32 1.35
C TYR A 434 9.26 6.14 0.07
N LEU A 435 10.07 5.71 -0.90
CA LEU A 435 10.19 6.38 -2.20
C LEU A 435 8.93 6.25 -3.07
N PHE A 436 8.10 5.23 -2.84
CA PHE A 436 6.89 4.96 -3.61
C PHE A 436 5.74 4.61 -2.67
N VAL A 437 4.55 5.10 -2.99
CA VAL A 437 3.32 4.90 -2.19
C VAL A 437 2.16 4.49 -3.09
N GLY A 438 1.25 3.70 -2.52
CA GLY A 438 0.04 3.25 -3.22
C GLY A 438 -1.09 4.28 -3.15
N LYS A 439 -2.09 4.15 -4.03
CA LYS A 439 -3.32 4.96 -3.99
C LYS A 439 -3.11 6.48 -4.08
N ILE A 440 -2.12 6.91 -4.85
CA ILE A 440 -1.98 8.31 -5.28
C ILE A 440 -1.97 8.38 -6.80
N GLN A 441 -2.29 9.55 -7.35
CA GLN A 441 -2.14 9.81 -8.78
C GLN A 441 -1.62 11.22 -9.05
N TYR A 442 -0.86 11.37 -10.13
CA TYR A 442 -0.40 12.65 -10.66
C TYR A 442 -1.13 12.94 -11.98
N PRO A 443 -2.30 13.62 -11.94
CA PRO A 443 -3.18 13.75 -13.11
C PRO A 443 -2.50 14.41 -14.31
N VAL A 444 -1.62 15.38 -14.07
CA VAL A 444 -0.91 16.10 -15.14
C VAL A 444 0.11 15.20 -15.82
N ALA A 445 0.98 14.55 -15.04
CA ALA A 445 1.98 13.62 -15.56
C ALA A 445 1.35 12.43 -16.28
N LYS A 446 0.24 11.89 -15.74
CA LYS A 446 -0.53 10.81 -16.36
C LYS A 446 -1.08 11.20 -17.74
N ALA A 447 -1.75 12.34 -17.82
CA ALA A 447 -2.34 12.84 -19.08
C ALA A 447 -1.24 13.17 -20.11
N TYR A 448 -0.18 13.84 -19.66
CA TYR A 448 0.99 14.15 -20.48
C TYR A 448 1.63 12.89 -21.06
N THR A 449 1.96 11.92 -20.19
CA THR A 449 2.69 10.70 -20.59
C THR A 449 1.88 9.89 -21.58
N LYS A 450 0.57 9.78 -21.38
CA LYS A 450 -0.33 9.11 -22.33
C LYS A 450 -0.32 9.79 -23.71
N ALA A 451 -0.43 11.12 -23.73
CA ALA A 451 -0.43 11.88 -24.97
C ALA A 451 0.94 11.80 -25.68
N MET A 452 2.03 11.93 -24.93
CA MET A 452 3.40 11.90 -25.46
C MET A 452 3.78 10.50 -25.96
N LYS A 453 3.39 9.44 -25.24
CA LYS A 453 3.59 8.05 -25.68
C LYS A 453 2.88 7.80 -27.00
N SER A 454 1.61 8.18 -27.11
CA SER A 454 0.87 8.05 -28.38
C SER A 454 1.46 8.87 -29.52
N ALA A 455 1.96 10.07 -29.22
CA ALA A 455 2.53 10.98 -30.20
C ALA A 455 3.88 10.47 -30.76
N LEU A 456 4.78 10.03 -29.88
CA LEU A 456 6.11 9.56 -30.26
C LEU A 456 6.08 8.17 -30.92
N THR A 457 5.24 7.24 -30.46
CA THR A 457 5.16 5.91 -31.09
C THR A 457 4.45 5.94 -32.45
N GLY A 458 3.64 6.98 -32.71
CA GLY A 458 2.97 7.18 -34.01
C GLY A 458 3.78 7.96 -35.04
N MET A 459 5.01 8.39 -34.72
CA MET A 459 5.84 9.20 -35.61
C MET A 459 6.55 8.34 -36.68
N ASP A 460 6.69 8.87 -37.91
CA ASP A 460 7.52 8.26 -38.95
C ASP A 460 9.01 8.54 -38.70
N TRP A 461 9.60 7.76 -37.80
CA TRP A 461 11.02 7.88 -37.44
C TRP A 461 11.96 7.55 -38.62
N VAL A 462 11.58 6.64 -39.50
CA VAL A 462 12.39 6.25 -40.67
C VAL A 462 12.55 7.44 -41.63
N GLY A 463 11.47 8.18 -41.88
CA GLY A 463 11.47 9.37 -42.72
C GLY A 463 12.34 10.54 -42.21
N LEU A 464 12.72 10.53 -40.93
CA LEU A 464 13.55 11.57 -40.30
C LEU A 464 15.06 11.28 -40.39
N SER A 465 15.46 10.05 -40.72
CA SER A 465 16.88 9.69 -40.78
C SER A 465 17.63 10.51 -41.84
N GLY A 466 18.77 11.10 -41.45
CA GLY A 466 19.62 11.89 -42.34
C GLY A 466 19.06 13.26 -42.75
N LYS A 467 17.94 13.70 -42.16
CA LYS A 467 17.38 15.04 -42.40
C LYS A 467 18.17 16.12 -41.66
N SER A 468 18.11 17.35 -42.19
CA SER A 468 18.70 18.54 -41.55
C SER A 468 18.02 18.86 -40.22
N SER A 469 18.68 19.64 -39.35
CA SER A 469 18.13 20.10 -38.07
C SER A 469 16.76 20.76 -38.23
N ASP A 470 16.61 21.65 -39.22
CA ASP A 470 15.34 22.33 -39.51
C ASP A 470 14.22 21.36 -39.90
N ALA A 471 14.51 20.40 -40.79
CA ALA A 471 13.51 19.43 -41.24
C ALA A 471 13.08 18.47 -40.13
N VAL A 472 14.01 18.06 -39.26
CA VAL A 472 13.68 17.27 -38.06
C VAL A 472 12.86 18.10 -37.07
N ASN A 473 13.25 19.35 -36.84
CA ASN A 473 12.54 20.27 -35.97
C ASN A 473 11.08 20.48 -36.44
N ASP A 474 10.86 20.71 -37.74
CA ASP A 474 9.52 20.93 -38.31
C ASP A 474 8.61 19.72 -38.19
N ALA A 475 9.17 18.50 -38.20
CA ALA A 475 8.41 17.27 -38.02
C ALA A 475 8.13 16.95 -36.54
N VAL A 476 9.12 17.11 -35.65
CA VAL A 476 9.01 16.71 -34.23
C VAL A 476 8.21 17.73 -33.43
N LYS A 477 8.45 19.02 -33.64
CA LYS A 477 7.82 20.12 -32.89
C LYS A 477 6.30 20.02 -32.80
N PRO A 478 5.51 19.88 -33.89
CA PRO A 478 4.05 19.83 -33.79
C PRO A 478 3.55 18.60 -33.01
N VAL A 479 4.29 17.49 -33.07
CA VAL A 479 3.92 16.23 -32.42
C VAL A 479 4.02 16.32 -30.90
N VAL A 480 5.11 16.89 -30.38
CA VAL A 480 5.34 16.99 -28.93
C VAL A 480 4.65 18.21 -28.30
N ARG A 481 4.37 19.26 -29.09
CA ARG A 481 3.83 20.53 -28.59
C ARG A 481 2.51 20.39 -27.86
N GLY A 482 1.57 19.61 -28.40
CA GLY A 482 0.23 19.50 -27.83
C GLY A 482 0.24 19.02 -26.37
N ALA A 483 0.97 17.93 -26.10
CA ALA A 483 1.07 17.35 -24.76
C ALA A 483 1.73 18.30 -23.76
N ILE A 484 2.83 18.95 -24.16
CA ILE A 484 3.56 19.91 -23.31
C ILE A 484 2.68 21.11 -22.98
N LEU A 485 2.03 21.71 -23.97
CA LEU A 485 1.16 22.86 -23.76
C LEU A 485 -0.03 22.52 -22.87
N ALA A 486 -0.64 21.34 -23.05
CA ALA A 486 -1.75 20.91 -22.19
C ALA A 486 -1.30 20.74 -20.73
N ALA A 487 -0.13 20.14 -20.51
CA ALA A 487 0.43 19.97 -19.17
C ALA A 487 0.79 21.32 -18.52
N LEU A 488 1.45 22.21 -19.26
CA LEU A 488 1.86 23.53 -18.75
C LEU A 488 0.70 24.49 -18.52
N GLN A 489 -0.48 24.26 -19.10
CA GLN A 489 -1.68 25.08 -18.87
C GLN A 489 -2.54 24.59 -17.71
N TYR A 490 -2.19 23.47 -17.08
CA TYR A 490 -3.07 22.82 -16.12
C TYR A 490 -3.15 23.57 -14.77
N GLY A 491 -4.39 23.77 -14.30
CA GLY A 491 -4.68 24.24 -12.95
C GLY A 491 -4.30 25.71 -12.70
N SER A 492 -4.36 26.12 -11.44
CA SER A 492 -4.11 27.51 -11.03
C SER A 492 -2.67 27.97 -11.26
N PHE A 493 -1.72 27.03 -11.38
CA PHE A 493 -0.32 27.28 -11.72
C PHE A 493 0.00 26.94 -13.19
N GLY A 494 -1.03 26.97 -14.06
CA GLY A 494 -0.85 26.88 -15.49
C GLY A 494 -0.21 28.15 -16.05
N LEU A 495 0.80 27.99 -16.90
CA LEU A 495 1.42 29.11 -17.61
C LEU A 495 0.38 29.83 -18.48
N PRO A 496 0.40 31.17 -18.54
CA PRO A 496 -0.37 31.91 -19.53
C PRO A 496 0.05 31.54 -20.95
N VAL A 497 -0.87 31.62 -21.92
CA VAL A 497 -0.58 31.33 -23.34
C VAL A 497 0.62 32.14 -23.86
N ARG A 498 0.77 33.39 -23.42
CA ARG A 498 1.88 34.29 -23.79
C ARG A 498 3.24 33.88 -23.18
N ALA A 499 3.24 33.00 -22.19
CA ALA A 499 4.40 32.47 -21.50
C ALA A 499 4.75 31.03 -21.91
N MET A 500 4.04 30.46 -22.89
CA MET A 500 4.33 29.10 -23.36
C MET A 500 5.69 29.03 -24.05
N PRO A 501 6.55 28.04 -23.71
CA PRO A 501 7.86 27.95 -24.31
C PRO A 501 7.78 27.57 -25.79
N LYS A 502 8.80 28.00 -26.53
CA LYS A 502 9.09 27.44 -27.86
C LYS A 502 9.59 26.01 -27.68
N ILE A 503 9.42 25.20 -28.71
CA ILE A 503 10.04 23.87 -28.78
C ILE A 503 10.97 23.90 -29.98
N ILE A 504 12.22 23.53 -29.73
CA ILE A 504 13.31 23.57 -30.70
C ILE A 504 14.02 22.22 -30.66
N VAL A 505 14.30 21.62 -31.82
CA VAL A 505 15.23 20.50 -31.93
C VAL A 505 16.55 21.07 -32.44
N ALA A 506 17.60 21.05 -31.61
CA ALA A 506 18.88 21.67 -31.92
C ALA A 506 19.92 20.61 -32.36
N GLY A 507 20.52 20.85 -33.52
CA GLY A 507 21.67 20.09 -34.01
C GLY A 507 23.00 20.54 -33.38
N PRO A 508 24.09 19.78 -33.58
CA PRO A 508 25.41 20.10 -33.04
C PRO A 508 25.92 21.52 -33.35
N ASP A 509 25.52 22.07 -34.48
CA ASP A 509 25.82 23.43 -34.95
C ASP A 509 25.09 24.54 -34.18
N GLN A 510 24.06 24.18 -33.41
CA GLN A 510 23.20 25.11 -32.66
C GLN A 510 23.35 24.94 -31.14
N TRP A 511 24.13 23.97 -30.66
CA TRP A 511 24.19 23.65 -29.22
C TRP A 511 24.79 24.78 -28.37
N ASP A 512 25.82 25.45 -28.89
CA ASP A 512 26.45 26.58 -28.20
C ASP A 512 25.48 27.75 -27.98
N ASP A 513 24.55 27.98 -28.92
CA ASP A 513 23.50 29.02 -28.82
C ASP A 513 22.54 28.79 -27.64
N PHE A 514 22.44 27.55 -27.16
CA PHE A 514 21.59 27.13 -26.06
C PHE A 514 22.38 26.71 -24.80
N GLY A 515 23.71 26.85 -24.81
CA GLY A 515 24.59 26.39 -23.74
C GLY A 515 24.49 24.88 -23.47
N MET A 516 24.11 24.09 -24.48
CA MET A 516 23.86 22.65 -24.35
C MET A 516 25.12 21.84 -24.64
N LYS A 517 25.38 20.79 -23.85
CA LYS A 517 26.49 19.85 -24.09
C LYS A 517 26.03 18.63 -24.90
N SER A 518 26.98 17.98 -25.56
CA SER A 518 26.70 16.83 -26.44
C SER A 518 26.04 15.62 -25.77
N ASP A 519 26.25 15.46 -24.46
CA ASP A 519 25.71 14.39 -23.63
C ASP A 519 24.30 14.68 -23.09
N TYR A 520 23.83 15.93 -23.18
CA TYR A 520 22.51 16.32 -22.68
C TYR A 520 21.40 15.74 -23.57
N ASN A 521 20.28 15.35 -22.95
CA ASN A 521 19.08 14.94 -23.70
C ASN A 521 18.30 16.13 -24.25
N GLY A 522 18.38 17.26 -23.53
CA GLY A 522 17.71 18.52 -23.83
C GLY A 522 18.03 19.55 -22.74
N CYS A 523 17.48 20.75 -22.86
CA CYS A 523 17.55 21.78 -21.83
C CYS A 523 16.40 22.78 -21.95
N PHE A 524 16.07 23.46 -20.87
CA PHE A 524 15.30 24.69 -20.88
C PHE A 524 16.24 25.90 -20.98
N HIS A 525 16.13 26.65 -22.07
CA HIS A 525 16.95 27.83 -22.32
C HIS A 525 16.19 29.12 -21.95
N ASN A 526 16.60 29.75 -20.84
CA ASN A 526 15.98 30.97 -20.31
C ASN A 526 15.94 32.14 -21.31
N PRO A 527 17.05 32.52 -21.99
CA PRO A 527 17.07 33.71 -22.84
C PRO A 527 16.11 33.64 -24.03
N THR A 528 15.98 32.46 -24.65
CA THR A 528 15.06 32.25 -25.79
C THR A 528 13.68 31.74 -25.38
N TRP A 529 13.50 31.43 -24.10
CA TRP A 529 12.31 30.79 -23.53
C TRP A 529 11.87 29.55 -24.32
N ALA A 530 12.80 28.60 -24.46
CA ALA A 530 12.63 27.43 -25.32
C ALA A 530 12.98 26.13 -24.57
N LEU A 531 12.17 25.09 -24.81
CA LEU A 531 12.51 23.71 -24.50
C LEU A 531 13.26 23.15 -25.71
N VAL A 532 14.52 22.81 -25.51
CA VAL A 532 15.44 22.36 -26.55
C VAL A 532 15.62 20.86 -26.44
N ILE A 533 15.43 20.14 -27.55
CA ILE A 533 15.70 18.70 -27.66
C ILE A 533 17.01 18.53 -28.40
N ASN A 534 17.89 17.68 -27.88
CA ASN A 534 19.11 17.31 -28.59
C ASN A 534 18.77 16.42 -29.80
N LYS A 535 19.03 16.91 -31.02
CA LYS A 535 18.77 16.19 -32.28
C LYS A 535 19.42 14.81 -32.31
N ASN A 536 20.58 14.62 -31.67
CA ASN A 536 21.24 13.31 -31.65
C ASN A 536 20.35 12.23 -31.01
N ARG A 537 19.45 12.58 -30.08
CA ARG A 537 18.50 11.62 -29.50
C ARG A 537 17.46 11.17 -30.53
N ILE A 538 17.02 12.10 -31.39
CA ILE A 538 16.11 11.83 -32.51
C ILE A 538 16.80 10.97 -33.57
N ASP A 539 18.01 11.33 -33.97
CA ASP A 539 18.78 10.62 -34.99
C ASP A 539 19.07 9.17 -34.59
N HIS A 540 19.34 8.91 -33.30
CA HIS A 540 19.50 7.55 -32.78
C HIS A 540 18.21 6.73 -32.89
N ILE A 541 17.05 7.29 -32.57
CA ILE A 541 15.75 6.59 -32.68
C ILE A 541 15.45 6.28 -34.15
N ALA A 542 15.62 7.27 -35.03
CA ALA A 542 15.41 7.13 -36.47
C ALA A 542 16.31 6.05 -37.10
N THR A 543 17.60 6.06 -36.75
CA THR A 543 18.57 5.07 -37.25
C THR A 543 18.27 3.67 -36.74
N ASN A 544 17.86 3.55 -35.47
CA ASN A 544 17.48 2.26 -34.89
C ASN A 544 16.20 1.72 -35.54
N GLU A 545 15.21 2.55 -35.86
CA GLU A 545 14.01 2.04 -36.55
C GLU A 545 14.32 1.47 -37.94
N ILE A 546 15.26 2.09 -38.67
CA ILE A 546 15.74 1.53 -39.94
C ILE A 546 16.37 0.16 -39.70
N ALA A 547 17.20 0.02 -38.67
CA ALA A 547 17.82 -1.26 -38.33
C ALA A 547 16.77 -2.32 -37.95
N ILE A 548 15.81 -1.97 -37.10
CA ILE A 548 14.71 -2.83 -36.64
C ILE A 548 13.86 -3.30 -37.82
N SER A 549 13.54 -2.42 -38.78
CA SER A 549 12.74 -2.75 -39.96
C SER A 549 13.38 -3.83 -40.85
N LYS A 550 14.70 -4.00 -40.77
CA LYS A 550 15.49 -4.98 -41.54
C LYS A 550 15.75 -6.27 -40.78
N MET A 551 15.37 -6.37 -39.51
CA MET A 551 15.58 -7.58 -38.69
C MET A 551 14.61 -8.69 -39.07
N THR A 552 15.15 -9.90 -39.22
CA THR A 552 14.37 -11.12 -39.54
C THR A 552 14.13 -12.02 -38.33
N ASP A 553 14.95 -11.91 -37.27
CA ASP A 553 14.75 -12.63 -36.03
C ASP A 553 13.74 -11.90 -35.14
N GLU A 554 12.58 -12.52 -34.92
CA GLU A 554 11.47 -11.94 -34.17
C GLU A 554 11.76 -11.72 -32.67
N THR A 555 12.68 -12.48 -32.08
CA THR A 555 13.05 -12.32 -30.67
C THR A 555 13.97 -11.11 -30.50
N ILE A 556 15.00 -11.00 -31.35
CA ILE A 556 15.92 -9.86 -31.37
C ILE A 556 15.16 -8.57 -31.72
N LYS A 557 14.26 -8.64 -32.70
CA LYS A 557 13.43 -7.52 -33.13
C LYS A 557 12.56 -6.98 -31.99
N LYS A 558 11.91 -7.85 -31.21
CA LYS A 558 11.12 -7.43 -30.03
C LYS A 558 11.96 -6.71 -28.98
N SER A 559 13.17 -7.21 -28.71
CA SER A 559 14.11 -6.54 -27.79
C SER A 559 14.52 -5.17 -28.31
N ALA A 560 14.86 -5.07 -29.60
CA ALA A 560 15.27 -3.81 -30.21
C ALA A 560 14.14 -2.77 -30.25
N VAL A 561 12.89 -3.19 -30.50
CA VAL A 561 11.69 -2.34 -30.39
C VAL A 561 11.52 -1.82 -28.96
N PHE A 562 11.66 -2.69 -27.97
CA PHE A 562 11.60 -2.29 -26.56
C PHE A 562 12.66 -1.24 -26.20
N ASP A 563 13.92 -1.46 -26.61
CA ASP A 563 15.01 -0.52 -26.39
C ASP A 563 14.78 0.82 -27.10
N ASN A 564 14.20 0.80 -28.29
CA ASN A 564 13.89 2.02 -29.02
C ASN A 564 12.72 2.80 -28.40
N HIS A 565 11.71 2.10 -27.87
CA HIS A 565 10.66 2.72 -27.05
C HIS A 565 11.22 3.35 -25.77
N ALA A 566 12.24 2.78 -25.13
CA ALA A 566 12.90 3.38 -23.96
C ALA A 566 13.63 4.70 -24.33
N ARG A 567 14.10 4.84 -25.57
CA ARG A 567 14.67 6.11 -26.07
C ARG A 567 13.59 7.16 -26.29
N MET A 568 12.41 6.77 -26.77
CA MET A 568 11.25 7.67 -26.86
C MET A 568 10.79 8.12 -25.46
N GLN A 569 10.79 7.20 -24.50
CA GLN A 569 10.53 7.50 -23.08
C GLN A 569 11.51 8.56 -22.56
N THR A 570 12.80 8.43 -22.88
CA THR A 570 13.83 9.40 -22.46
C THR A 570 13.53 10.81 -22.96
N ILE A 571 13.05 10.95 -24.20
CA ILE A 571 12.61 12.25 -24.74
C ILE A 571 11.41 12.78 -23.97
N SER A 572 10.40 11.93 -23.74
CA SER A 572 9.20 12.32 -22.98
C SER A 572 9.54 12.78 -21.56
N ASN A 573 10.40 12.04 -20.86
CA ASN A 573 10.89 12.38 -19.53
C ASN A 573 11.62 13.73 -19.57
N THR A 574 12.59 13.88 -20.47
CA THR A 574 13.40 15.10 -20.61
C THR A 574 12.50 16.31 -20.89
N MET A 575 11.55 16.20 -21.80
CA MET A 575 10.66 17.32 -22.12
C MET A 575 9.75 17.72 -20.96
N TYR A 576 9.35 16.77 -20.10
CA TYR A 576 8.57 17.08 -18.90
C TYR A 576 9.44 17.69 -17.79
N HIS A 577 10.68 17.21 -17.64
CA HIS A 577 11.71 17.78 -16.76
C HIS A 577 12.00 19.24 -17.12
N GLU A 578 12.35 19.52 -18.38
CA GLU A 578 12.64 20.88 -18.83
C GLU A 578 11.39 21.78 -18.80
N ALA A 579 10.20 21.22 -19.06
CA ALA A 579 8.96 21.95 -18.89
C ALA A 579 8.73 22.34 -17.42
N ARG A 580 9.18 21.52 -16.46
CA ARG A 580 9.12 21.88 -15.04
C ARG A 580 10.01 23.06 -14.73
N HIS A 581 11.24 23.10 -15.25
CA HIS A 581 12.13 24.26 -15.14
C HIS A 581 11.49 25.54 -15.68
N CYS A 582 10.85 25.45 -16.85
CA CYS A 582 10.10 26.57 -17.42
C CYS A 582 8.95 27.04 -16.50
N GLN A 583 8.17 26.10 -15.96
CA GLN A 583 7.07 26.40 -15.04
C GLN A 583 7.57 27.03 -13.73
N GLN A 584 8.60 26.45 -13.12
CA GLN A 584 9.23 26.97 -11.91
C GLN A 584 9.74 28.40 -12.14
N LYS A 585 10.52 28.63 -13.22
CA LYS A 585 11.09 29.95 -13.51
C LYS A 585 10.04 31.02 -13.67
N PHE A 586 8.95 30.73 -14.40
CA PHE A 586 7.86 31.67 -14.56
C PHE A 586 7.22 32.05 -13.22
N TRP A 587 6.93 31.06 -12.37
CA TRP A 587 6.28 31.31 -11.09
C TRP A 587 7.19 31.93 -10.04
N MET A 588 8.51 31.70 -10.11
CA MET A 588 9.49 32.45 -9.32
C MET A 588 9.49 33.94 -9.71
N LEU A 589 9.48 34.26 -11.01
CA LEU A 589 9.39 35.65 -11.51
C LEU A 589 8.05 36.31 -11.12
N SER A 590 6.94 35.61 -11.28
CA SER A 590 5.61 36.08 -10.87
C SER A 590 5.55 36.32 -9.36
N LEU A 591 6.13 35.43 -8.54
CA LEU A 591 6.19 35.58 -7.09
C LEU A 591 6.97 36.84 -6.68
N TYR A 592 8.15 37.05 -7.28
CA TYR A 592 8.98 38.22 -7.07
C TYR A 592 8.20 39.52 -7.34
N HIS A 593 7.58 39.61 -8.51
CA HIS A 593 6.86 40.83 -8.92
C HIS A 593 5.53 41.03 -8.21
N SER A 594 4.90 39.96 -7.71
CA SER A 594 3.70 40.05 -6.90
C SER A 594 4.00 40.57 -5.48
N ASN A 595 5.23 40.40 -4.97
CA ASN A 595 5.62 40.76 -3.60
C ASN A 595 7.01 41.41 -3.55
N PRO A 596 7.22 42.56 -4.23
CA PRO A 596 8.55 43.16 -4.37
C PRO A 596 9.20 43.55 -3.03
N SER A 597 8.40 43.86 -2.00
CA SER A 597 8.88 44.16 -0.64
C SER A 597 9.66 43.02 0.00
N ASP A 598 9.34 41.77 -0.37
CA ASP A 598 9.98 40.58 0.21
C ASP A 598 11.43 40.42 -0.29
N TYR A 599 11.76 41.10 -1.40
CA TYR A 599 13.01 40.93 -2.13
C TYR A 599 13.80 42.24 -2.27
N GLU A 600 13.55 43.26 -1.44
CA GLU A 600 14.23 44.57 -1.50
C GLU A 600 15.77 44.50 -1.41
N LYS A 601 16.28 43.42 -0.82
CA LYS A 601 17.71 43.15 -0.70
C LYS A 601 18.33 42.51 -1.95
N LEU A 602 17.52 42.13 -2.94
CA LEU A 602 17.93 41.46 -4.18
C LEU A 602 17.91 42.45 -5.34
N LYS A 603 18.81 43.44 -5.30
CA LYS A 603 18.79 44.58 -6.23
C LYS A 603 19.25 44.17 -7.62
N GLU A 604 20.13 43.19 -7.68
CA GLU A 604 20.74 42.72 -8.92
C GLU A 604 19.94 41.59 -9.58
N PHE A 605 18.99 40.99 -8.85
CA PHE A 605 18.14 39.91 -9.36
C PHE A 605 17.42 40.35 -10.64
N VAL A 606 16.75 41.51 -10.60
CA VAL A 606 15.98 42.02 -11.75
C VAL A 606 16.90 42.31 -12.94
N VAL A 607 18.06 42.93 -12.70
CA VAL A 607 19.05 43.21 -13.74
C VAL A 607 19.50 41.92 -14.42
N PHE A 608 19.77 40.87 -13.64
CA PHE A 608 20.12 39.57 -14.18
C PHE A 608 18.98 38.93 -14.99
N GLN A 609 17.73 39.00 -14.51
CA GLN A 609 16.58 38.48 -15.26
C GLN A 609 16.35 39.26 -16.56
N GLU A 610 16.58 40.57 -16.59
CA GLU A 610 16.46 41.38 -17.83
C GLU A 610 17.51 40.98 -18.89
N ILE A 611 18.68 40.50 -18.46
CA ILE A 611 19.71 39.97 -19.35
C ILE A 611 19.37 38.55 -19.82
N ASN A 612 18.85 37.70 -18.92
CA ASN A 612 18.78 36.25 -19.13
C ASN A 612 17.38 35.69 -19.44
N VAL A 613 16.33 36.50 -19.38
CA VAL A 613 14.95 36.08 -19.67
C VAL A 613 14.38 36.92 -20.81
N ALA A 614 13.69 36.27 -21.74
CA ALA A 614 13.03 36.95 -22.84
C ALA A 614 12.08 38.08 -22.33
N LYS A 615 12.28 39.31 -22.81
CA LYS A 615 11.56 40.52 -22.33
C LYS A 615 10.04 40.38 -22.29
N ASN A 616 9.45 39.74 -23.30
CA ASN A 616 8.00 39.51 -23.34
C ASN A 616 7.51 38.56 -22.24
N ILE A 617 8.36 37.62 -21.81
CA ILE A 617 8.06 36.67 -20.74
C ILE A 617 8.20 37.36 -19.39
N LEU A 618 9.25 38.14 -19.19
CA LEU A 618 9.43 38.93 -17.97
C LEU A 618 8.24 39.86 -17.74
N LEU A 619 7.80 40.59 -18.77
CA LEU A 619 6.60 41.42 -18.71
C LEU A 619 5.33 40.61 -18.44
N CYS A 620 5.24 39.40 -18.99
CA CYS A 620 4.11 38.51 -18.73
C CYS A 620 4.09 38.06 -17.26
N ALA A 621 5.23 37.64 -16.71
CA ALA A 621 5.35 37.23 -15.31
C ALA A 621 5.06 38.40 -14.36
N GLN A 622 5.56 39.60 -14.66
CA GLN A 622 5.28 40.85 -13.92
C GLN A 622 3.79 41.16 -13.80
N THR A 623 3.02 40.88 -14.85
CA THR A 623 1.60 41.20 -14.92
C THR A 623 0.69 40.01 -14.61
N THR A 624 1.26 38.86 -14.27
CA THR A 624 0.53 37.65 -13.86
C THR A 624 0.63 37.51 -12.35
N PRO A 625 -0.45 37.72 -11.59
CA PRO A 625 -0.42 37.56 -10.14
C PRO A 625 -0.07 36.13 -9.75
N PHE A 626 0.77 35.98 -8.72
CA PHE A 626 1.02 34.68 -8.13
C PHE A 626 -0.28 34.12 -7.52
N PRO A 627 -0.66 32.85 -7.79
CA PRO A 627 -1.90 32.28 -7.29
C PRO A 627 -1.98 32.33 -5.76
N ASN A 628 -3.18 32.52 -5.22
CA ASN A 628 -3.40 32.52 -3.77
C ASN A 628 -3.33 31.09 -3.21
N ASN A 629 -2.11 30.59 -3.03
CA ASN A 629 -1.83 29.30 -2.42
C ASN A 629 -0.59 29.42 -1.51
N ASP A 630 -0.81 29.44 -0.20
CA ASP A 630 0.23 29.74 0.78
C ASP A 630 1.26 28.61 0.90
N LEU A 631 0.81 27.35 0.82
CA LEU A 631 1.69 26.17 0.80
C LEU A 631 2.70 26.24 -0.35
N VAL A 632 2.21 26.53 -1.56
CA VAL A 632 3.05 26.64 -2.76
C VAL A 632 3.91 27.90 -2.72
N ARG A 633 3.42 29.00 -2.15
CA ARG A 633 4.17 30.26 -2.04
C ARG A 633 5.48 30.07 -1.27
N ILE A 634 5.43 29.38 -0.12
CA ILE A 634 6.62 29.11 0.70
C ILE A 634 7.62 28.23 -0.06
N GLY A 635 7.14 27.17 -0.73
CA GLY A 635 7.99 26.29 -1.53
C GLY A 635 8.67 27.00 -2.71
N VAL A 636 7.92 27.83 -3.45
CA VAL A 636 8.45 28.59 -4.60
C VAL A 636 9.38 29.71 -4.13
N HIS A 637 9.12 30.35 -2.99
CA HIS A 637 10.06 31.31 -2.40
C HIS A 637 11.41 30.64 -2.08
N ARG A 638 11.37 29.48 -1.42
CA ARG A 638 12.57 28.67 -1.13
C ARG A 638 13.34 28.30 -2.40
N MET A 639 12.62 27.88 -3.44
CA MET A 639 13.21 27.56 -4.74
C MET A 639 13.83 28.80 -5.41
N LEU A 640 13.17 29.96 -5.35
CA LEU A 640 13.67 31.23 -5.91
C LEU A 640 14.98 31.64 -5.27
N MET A 641 15.02 31.67 -3.93
CA MET A 641 16.23 32.04 -3.21
C MET A 641 17.39 31.14 -3.59
N PHE A 642 17.15 29.82 -3.64
CA PHE A 642 18.18 28.85 -4.00
C PHE A 642 18.61 28.92 -5.48
N ASP A 643 17.67 29.01 -6.43
CA ASP A 643 17.95 29.22 -7.86
C ASP A 643 18.83 30.45 -8.09
N TYR A 644 18.51 31.54 -7.40
CA TYR A 644 19.28 32.77 -7.53
C TYR A 644 20.67 32.66 -6.91
N TYR A 645 20.82 32.01 -5.76
CA TYR A 645 22.15 31.79 -5.18
C TYR A 645 23.03 30.91 -6.05
N TRP A 646 22.49 29.81 -6.58
CA TRP A 646 23.19 28.97 -7.54
C TRP A 646 23.62 29.75 -8.79
N THR A 647 22.77 30.67 -9.25
CA THR A 647 23.08 31.61 -10.34
C THR A 647 24.23 32.54 -9.97
N ILE A 648 24.21 33.16 -8.80
CA ILE A 648 25.28 34.04 -8.31
C ILE A 648 26.60 33.26 -8.27
N MET A 649 26.61 32.10 -7.59
CA MET A 649 27.81 31.30 -7.41
C MET A 649 28.43 30.82 -8.72
N GLY A 650 27.61 30.51 -9.73
CA GLY A 650 28.08 30.08 -11.05
C GLY A 650 28.50 31.21 -12.00
N ASN A 651 28.18 32.47 -11.70
CA ASN A 651 28.37 33.59 -12.65
C ASN A 651 29.10 34.81 -12.10
N LYS A 652 29.19 35.01 -10.78
CA LYS A 652 29.79 36.20 -10.17
C LYS A 652 31.24 36.48 -10.57
N ASP A 653 31.98 35.45 -10.98
CA ASP A 653 33.39 35.57 -11.41
C ASP A 653 33.54 35.64 -12.94
N LYS A 654 32.45 35.63 -13.70
CA LYS A 654 32.44 35.78 -15.17
C LYS A 654 32.37 37.25 -15.55
N SER A 655 33.09 37.61 -16.61
CA SER A 655 33.07 38.98 -17.14
C SER A 655 31.66 39.41 -17.54
N GLY A 656 31.21 40.55 -17.02
CA GLY A 656 29.88 41.11 -17.25
C GLY A 656 28.82 40.68 -16.24
N TYR A 657 29.16 39.85 -15.25
CA TYR A 657 28.27 39.35 -14.21
C TYR A 657 28.76 39.63 -12.78
N GLU A 658 29.84 40.40 -12.63
CA GLU A 658 30.46 40.71 -11.33
C GLU A 658 29.49 41.41 -10.36
N PHE A 659 28.51 42.14 -10.90
CA PHE A 659 27.48 42.82 -10.13
C PHE A 659 26.65 41.85 -9.26
N LEU A 660 26.49 40.60 -9.66
CA LEU A 660 25.76 39.57 -8.90
C LEU A 660 26.32 39.33 -7.49
N ALA A 661 27.62 39.59 -7.27
CA ALA A 661 28.23 39.41 -5.97
C ALA A 661 27.63 40.34 -4.89
N ASN A 662 27.00 41.46 -5.29
CA ASN A 662 26.35 42.41 -4.38
C ASN A 662 25.17 41.79 -3.61
N ASP A 663 24.46 40.83 -4.22
CA ASP A 663 23.31 40.16 -3.59
C ASP A 663 23.74 38.90 -2.81
N GLN A 664 24.98 38.41 -2.98
CA GLN A 664 25.43 37.09 -2.50
C GLN A 664 25.18 36.89 -1.00
N GLU A 665 25.62 37.83 -0.15
CA GLU A 665 25.52 37.70 1.31
C GLU A 665 24.05 37.65 1.76
N ALA A 666 23.19 38.48 1.16
CA ALA A 666 21.77 38.53 1.49
C ALA A 666 21.05 37.23 1.11
N VAL A 667 21.34 36.67 -0.08
CA VAL A 667 20.73 35.44 -0.57
C VAL A 667 21.25 34.23 0.23
N GLU A 668 22.55 34.15 0.50
CA GLU A 668 23.15 33.08 1.29
C GLU A 668 22.54 33.02 2.70
N ALA A 669 22.39 34.17 3.35
CA ALA A 669 21.77 34.26 4.67
C ALA A 669 20.32 33.78 4.65
N GLU A 670 19.56 34.10 3.60
CA GLU A 670 18.16 33.69 3.48
C GLU A 670 18.01 32.19 3.21
N ILE A 671 18.89 31.59 2.38
CA ILE A 671 18.91 30.14 2.15
C ILE A 671 19.23 29.38 3.43
N CYS A 672 20.23 29.83 4.19
CA CYS A 672 20.59 29.20 5.46
C CYS A 672 19.38 29.16 6.40
N LYS A 673 18.58 30.23 6.45
CA LYS A 673 17.32 30.24 7.21
C LYS A 673 16.27 29.30 6.62
N LEU A 674 16.04 29.34 5.32
CA LEU A 674 14.95 28.60 4.67
C LEU A 674 15.17 27.08 4.69
N LEU A 675 16.42 26.63 4.55
CA LEU A 675 16.80 25.22 4.53
C LEU A 675 17.34 24.70 5.86
N ASN A 676 17.48 25.57 6.87
CA ASN A 676 18.09 25.22 8.16
C ASN A 676 19.51 24.64 8.03
N VAL A 677 20.31 25.17 7.11
CA VAL A 677 21.67 24.72 6.83
C VAL A 677 22.69 25.80 7.19
N THR A 678 23.94 25.40 7.42
CA THR A 678 25.04 26.35 7.60
C THR A 678 25.44 26.98 6.26
N SER A 679 26.09 28.14 6.32
CA SER A 679 26.70 28.78 5.14
C SER A 679 27.65 27.85 4.37
N GLU A 680 28.40 26.99 5.09
CA GLU A 680 29.29 26.01 4.46
C GLU A 680 28.50 24.99 3.63
N VAL A 681 27.40 24.45 4.19
CA VAL A 681 26.54 23.50 3.49
C VAL A 681 25.83 24.18 2.32
N ALA A 682 25.30 25.39 2.50
CA ALA A 682 24.67 26.16 1.42
C ALA A 682 25.63 26.37 0.23
N ARG A 683 26.90 26.70 0.48
CA ARG A 683 27.92 26.84 -0.57
C ARG A 683 28.19 25.54 -1.31
N LYS A 684 28.28 24.41 -0.59
CA LYS A 684 28.44 23.07 -1.22
C LYS A 684 27.21 22.69 -2.05
N MET A 685 26.00 23.07 -1.63
CA MET A 685 24.79 22.84 -2.42
C MET A 685 24.75 23.67 -3.70
N ALA A 686 25.35 24.86 -3.71
CA ALA A 686 25.35 25.78 -4.85
C ALA A 686 26.55 25.61 -5.80
N ASP A 687 27.51 24.75 -5.44
CA ASP A 687 28.71 24.50 -6.23
C ASP A 687 28.38 23.68 -7.50
N HIS A 688 28.92 24.14 -8.63
CA HIS A 688 28.70 23.53 -9.95
C HIS A 688 29.56 22.29 -10.17
N GLU A 689 30.62 22.08 -9.38
CA GLU A 689 31.50 20.91 -9.46
C GLU A 689 30.99 19.75 -8.58
N THR A 690 30.42 20.03 -7.41
CA THR A 690 29.82 19.02 -6.51
C THR A 690 28.36 18.72 -6.86
N GLY A 691 28.18 18.07 -8.01
CA GLY A 691 26.98 17.29 -8.36
C GLY A 691 25.70 18.11 -8.60
N TYR A 692 25.33 18.24 -9.87
CA TYR A 692 24.07 18.79 -10.40
C TYR A 692 22.78 18.47 -9.60
N ARG A 693 22.79 17.35 -8.88
CA ARG A 693 21.66 16.82 -8.13
C ARG A 693 21.59 17.28 -6.67
N SER A 694 22.36 18.27 -6.23
CA SER A 694 22.21 18.92 -4.91
C SER A 694 21.24 20.12 -4.94
N GLN A 695 20.75 20.49 -6.13
CA GLN A 695 20.00 21.72 -6.37
C GLN A 695 18.49 21.50 -6.24
N LEU A 696 17.79 22.39 -5.53
CA LEU A 696 16.36 22.23 -5.23
C LEU A 696 15.46 22.24 -6.48
N HIS A 697 15.76 23.11 -7.44
CA HIS A 697 14.98 23.21 -8.67
C HIS A 697 15.17 21.96 -9.55
N GLU A 698 16.40 21.41 -9.59
CA GLU A 698 16.70 20.16 -10.30
C GLU A 698 16.08 18.94 -9.65
N GLU A 699 16.11 18.85 -8.32
CA GLU A 699 15.45 17.75 -7.60
C GLU A 699 13.96 17.66 -7.93
N ASP A 700 13.27 18.81 -7.93
CA ASP A 700 11.86 18.86 -8.25
C ASP A 700 11.57 18.56 -9.73
N ALA A 701 12.47 18.94 -10.64
CA ALA A 701 12.38 18.58 -12.06
C ALA A 701 12.65 17.08 -12.30
N PHE A 702 13.65 16.49 -11.66
CA PHE A 702 13.91 15.04 -11.73
C PHE A 702 12.75 14.24 -11.14
N SER A 703 12.20 14.72 -10.02
CA SER A 703 10.99 14.18 -9.43
C SER A 703 9.79 14.26 -10.39
N CYS A 704 9.73 15.19 -11.34
CA CYS A 704 8.75 15.20 -12.44
C CYS A 704 9.06 14.14 -13.50
N GLY A 705 10.32 14.05 -13.93
CA GLY A 705 10.76 13.05 -14.93
C GLY A 705 10.44 11.62 -14.49
N ASP A 706 10.72 11.29 -13.24
CA ASP A 706 10.44 9.96 -12.66
C ASP A 706 8.95 9.57 -12.73
N LEU A 707 8.04 10.55 -12.70
CA LEU A 707 6.60 10.29 -12.87
C LEU A 707 6.27 9.86 -14.30
N VAL A 708 6.90 10.50 -15.29
CA VAL A 708 6.75 10.12 -16.70
C VAL A 708 7.25 8.71 -16.92
N ASP A 709 8.40 8.34 -16.32
CA ASP A 709 8.92 6.98 -16.42
C ASP A 709 7.96 5.95 -15.81
N SER A 710 7.38 6.28 -14.65
CA SER A 710 6.42 5.41 -13.95
C SER A 710 5.14 5.19 -14.78
N TYR A 711 4.62 6.22 -15.44
CA TYR A 711 3.45 6.10 -16.31
C TYR A 711 3.75 5.53 -17.70
N TRP A 712 4.97 5.70 -18.21
CA TRP A 712 5.33 5.21 -19.55
C TRP A 712 5.49 3.70 -19.57
N SER A 713 6.13 3.15 -18.54
CA SER A 713 6.43 1.72 -18.38
C SER A 713 5.23 0.87 -17.99
N ASN A 714 4.10 1.47 -17.63
CA ASN A 714 2.89 0.77 -17.18
C ASN A 714 1.76 0.89 -18.22
N ASP A 715 1.23 -0.25 -18.66
CA ASP A 715 0.09 -0.28 -19.58
C ASP A 715 -1.28 -0.17 -18.86
N LYS A 716 -1.29 -0.21 -17.51
CA LYS A 716 -2.49 0.10 -16.72
C LYS A 716 -2.77 1.61 -16.72
N SER A 717 -4.04 1.98 -16.51
CA SER A 717 -4.41 3.40 -16.35
C SER A 717 -3.78 4.05 -15.12
N ASP A 718 -3.47 3.26 -14.07
CA ASP A 718 -2.87 3.72 -12.82
C ASP A 718 -1.86 2.68 -12.34
N PRO A 719 -0.58 3.07 -12.13
CA PRO A 719 0.42 2.18 -11.53
C PRO A 719 0.04 1.77 -10.10
N ASP A 720 0.47 0.56 -9.70
CA ASP A 720 0.18 0.01 -8.38
C ASP A 720 0.84 0.82 -7.23
N SER A 721 1.93 1.53 -7.55
CA SER A 721 2.58 2.53 -6.70
C SER A 721 3.18 3.65 -7.54
N MET A 722 3.24 4.86 -6.96
CA MET A 722 3.77 6.07 -7.58
C MET A 722 4.78 6.73 -6.64
N ARG A 723 5.69 7.56 -7.17
CA ARG A 723 6.68 8.28 -6.36
C ARG A 723 6.00 9.04 -5.23
N ASN A 724 6.48 8.84 -4.00
CA ASN A 724 5.99 9.53 -2.84
C ASN A 724 6.27 11.04 -2.98
N PRO A 725 5.25 11.91 -2.94
CA PRO A 725 5.44 13.35 -3.04
C PRO A 725 6.32 13.92 -1.92
N GLY A 726 6.28 13.33 -0.73
CA GLY A 726 7.12 13.74 0.41
C GLY A 726 8.52 13.13 0.43
N SER A 727 8.96 12.45 -0.64
CA SER A 727 10.30 11.84 -0.72
C SER A 727 11.15 12.53 -1.78
N CYS A 728 12.43 12.73 -1.46
CA CYS A 728 13.42 13.18 -2.43
C CYS A 728 13.83 12.04 -3.39
N THR A 729 14.36 12.38 -4.56
CA THR A 729 15.01 11.40 -5.44
C THR A 729 16.22 10.78 -4.75
N ARG A 730 16.51 9.52 -5.11
CA ARG A 730 17.64 8.78 -4.52
C ARG A 730 18.96 9.50 -4.69
N GLU A 731 19.15 10.14 -5.83
CA GLU A 731 20.40 10.80 -6.14
C GLU A 731 20.54 12.12 -5.38
N TYR A 732 19.47 12.90 -5.23
CA TYR A 732 19.49 14.09 -4.36
C TYR A 732 19.79 13.73 -2.91
N LEU A 733 19.12 12.70 -2.36
CA LEU A 733 19.40 12.22 -0.99
C LEU A 733 20.87 11.82 -0.81
N LYS A 734 21.45 11.09 -1.77
CA LYS A 734 22.87 10.72 -1.73
C LYS A 734 23.76 11.95 -1.72
N THR A 735 23.50 12.91 -2.61
CA THR A 735 24.33 14.11 -2.73
C THR A 735 24.22 15.01 -1.50
N ILE A 736 23.01 15.27 -0.99
CA ILE A 736 22.78 16.08 0.22
C ILE A 736 23.40 15.43 1.46
N ASN A 737 23.30 14.11 1.61
CA ASN A 737 23.97 13.38 2.69
C ASN A 737 25.49 13.50 2.61
N ALA A 738 26.06 13.42 1.40
CA ALA A 738 27.51 13.50 1.20
C ALA A 738 28.09 14.88 1.58
N ILE A 739 27.32 15.96 1.45
CA ILE A 739 27.75 17.32 1.80
C ILE A 739 27.31 17.78 3.20
N GLY A 740 26.67 16.89 3.98
CA GLY A 740 26.33 17.12 5.38
C GLY A 740 24.98 17.81 5.64
N GLY A 741 24.08 17.89 4.65
CA GLY A 741 22.77 18.55 4.80
C GLY A 741 21.63 17.64 5.29
N GLY A 742 21.81 16.32 5.30
CA GLY A 742 20.70 15.36 5.34
C GLY A 742 19.95 15.15 6.67
N ALA A 743 20.34 15.81 7.77
CA ALA A 743 19.62 15.65 9.03
C ALA A 743 18.33 16.50 9.12
N ASN A 744 18.21 17.57 8.33
CA ASN A 744 17.13 18.56 8.41
C ASN A 744 16.61 19.07 7.04
N ALA A 745 17.09 18.55 5.91
CA ALA A 745 16.77 19.02 4.55
C ALA A 745 15.78 18.11 3.80
#